data_AF-A0A2H8TMB8-F1
#
_entry.id   AF-A0A2H8TMB8-F1
#
_cell.length_a   1.000
_cell.length_b   1.000
_cell.length_c   1.000
_cell.angle_alpha   90.00
_cell.angle_beta   90.00
_cell.angle_gamma   90.00
#
_symmetry.space_group_name_H-M   'P 1'
#
loop_
_entity.id
_entity.type
_entity.pdbx_description
1 polymer ?
#
loop_
_entity_poly.entity_id
_entity_poly.type
_entity_poly.pdbx_seq_one_letter_code
_entity_poly.pdbx_strand_id
1 'polypeptide(L)'
;MGTIVENLSNCSITTQDRVIAPSNQIQIFQLIVTIESADLKNNGGLIKPHPYVELIVDDFKRNKTEVIKNTYQPKWNEEFTVLVTPYSILHYRVLDYCKFQKDVLIAEKSISLYDILCNYNGVCDNLELTIDLMRARHHDHLTSSSSTSNNLVKVGELITILHGFQIDMTQVSNPSREPGTSANHQGLSDGDFSNGVRARSRTSTTAVVASPVTTTDMNVSNNLTNNALTNNIRTSQTSSVHNNSTEGTITVHHHNGPVTLPIEEPLPVGWEMRFDAFGRQYYVDHNTKSTSWERPQPLPAGWELRRDNRGRIYYVDHNTRTTTWQRPNIERLQHYQHWQGERAHVVQQGNQRFLYPQHALGTGSGPNSRQTTGVPPNPVVEEEDRMGQLPNGWEKRVQPDGRCYFVNHKSRITQWEDPRTQGTELIIDNSDLPTGWEVRKTTDGIRYFVDHNTHTTTFEDPRTHVPPIQCSTGPYGVPAAYERSFRWKLSQFRYLCQSNAISSHIKITVSRQTLFEDSYHQIMRSAAYEMRKRLYIVFRGEEGLDYGGVSREWFFLLSHEVLNPMYCLFEYANKNNYSLQINPASYVNPDHLLYFKFIGRFIAMALYHGRFIYSGFTMPFYKRMLNKKLTMKDIESIDPEFYNSLVWIRDNNLEESDIEMYFGVDFEVLGQVVHHELIENGDKVKVTDANKDEYIRLMTEWRMTRGIEEQTQALLDGFNEVVALEWLKYFDERELELMLCGMQEIDVEDWQQHTIYRHYNRTSKQINWFWQFVKQADNEKRARLLQFVTGTCRVPVGGFAELMGSNGAQRFCIEKVGKETWLPRSHTCFNRLDLPPYKSYDQLVEKLNYAIEETEGFAQE
;
A
#
# COMPACT_ATOMS: atom_id res chain seq x y z
N MET A 1 -33.09 -25.27 -29.44
CA MET A 1 -33.69 -26.61 -29.33
C MET A 1 -33.61 -26.98 -27.85
N GLY A 2 -34.67 -26.74 -27.06
CA GLY A 2 -35.77 -27.69 -26.79
C GLY A 2 -35.19 -28.86 -25.98
N THR A 3 -35.51 -29.11 -24.70
CA THR A 3 -36.75 -29.06 -23.92
C THR A 3 -36.29 -29.21 -22.45
N ILE A 4 -36.80 -28.50 -21.43
CA ILE A 4 -37.84 -28.97 -20.50
C ILE A 4 -38.08 -27.81 -19.51
N VAL A 5 -39.32 -27.34 -19.49
CA VAL A 5 -39.95 -26.48 -18.48
C VAL A 5 -40.93 -27.39 -17.71
N GLU A 6 -41.26 -26.99 -16.47
CA GLU A 6 -42.29 -27.54 -15.55
C GLU A 6 -41.80 -28.47 -14.43
N ASN A 7 -41.67 -27.90 -13.22
CA ASN A 7 -42.36 -28.37 -12.01
C ASN A 7 -41.96 -27.53 -10.79
N LEU A 8 -42.59 -26.37 -10.60
CA LEU A 8 -42.63 -25.68 -9.31
C LEU A 8 -43.93 -24.87 -9.20
N SER A 9 -45.01 -25.56 -8.81
CA SER A 9 -46.23 -24.93 -8.31
C SER A 9 -46.94 -25.91 -7.37
N ASN A 10 -46.64 -25.80 -6.07
CA ASN A 10 -47.59 -25.94 -4.95
C ASN A 10 -46.82 -26.05 -3.62
N CYS A 11 -46.57 -24.91 -3.00
CA CYS A 11 -46.53 -24.77 -1.54
C CYS A 11 -46.85 -23.32 -1.20
N SER A 12 -48.14 -23.07 -0.99
CA SER A 12 -48.67 -21.87 -0.35
C SER A 12 -48.28 -21.89 1.13
N ILE A 13 -47.35 -21.05 1.52
CA ILE A 13 -47.11 -20.71 2.93
C ILE A 13 -47.66 -19.30 3.15
N THR A 14 -48.68 -19.26 4.01
CA THR A 14 -49.41 -18.10 4.48
C THR A 14 -48.47 -17.06 5.07
N THR A 15 -48.62 -15.82 4.62
CA THR A 15 -48.04 -14.62 5.20
C THR A 15 -48.49 -14.45 6.65
N GLN A 16 -47.55 -14.59 7.58
CA GLN A 16 -47.67 -14.05 8.93
C GLN A 16 -46.54 -13.06 9.10
N ASP A 17 -46.92 -11.78 9.22
CA ASP A 17 -46.03 -10.67 9.54
C ASP A 17 -45.19 -10.99 10.77
N ARG A 18 -43.92 -11.34 10.55
CA ARG A 18 -42.87 -11.14 11.54
C ARG A 18 -42.18 -9.85 11.20
N VAL A 19 -42.51 -8.81 11.98
CA VAL A 19 -41.67 -7.63 12.15
C VAL A 19 -40.28 -8.16 12.55
N ILE A 20 -39.35 -8.14 11.60
CA ILE A 20 -37.94 -8.38 11.88
C ILE A 20 -37.49 -7.17 12.70
N ALA A 21 -37.13 -7.40 13.97
CA ALA A 21 -36.46 -6.40 14.79
C ALA A 21 -35.20 -5.91 14.06
N PRO A 22 -34.85 -4.62 14.10
CA PRO A 22 -33.62 -4.14 13.48
C PRO A 22 -32.44 -4.91 14.07
N SER A 23 -31.67 -5.56 13.20
CA SER A 23 -30.40 -6.16 13.53
C SER A 23 -29.49 -5.06 14.11
N ASN A 24 -29.01 -5.24 15.34
CA ASN A 24 -27.97 -4.38 15.91
C ASN A 24 -26.73 -4.45 15.01
N GLN A 25 -26.56 -3.45 14.14
CA GLN A 25 -25.28 -3.18 13.50
C GLN A 25 -24.28 -2.91 14.64
N ILE A 26 -23.18 -3.67 14.69
CA ILE A 26 -22.08 -3.38 15.60
C ILE A 26 -21.42 -2.10 15.08
N GLN A 27 -21.76 -0.97 15.70
CA GLN A 27 -21.17 0.31 15.35
C GLN A 27 -19.74 0.37 15.88
N ILE A 28 -18.79 0.57 14.96
CA ILE A 28 -17.36 0.68 15.24
C ILE A 28 -16.98 2.16 15.19
N PHE A 29 -16.17 2.60 16.15
CA PHE A 29 -15.71 3.97 16.30
C PHE A 29 -14.19 4.02 16.24
N GLN A 30 -13.66 5.18 15.86
CA GLN A 30 -12.24 5.48 16.02
C GLN A 30 -11.99 5.99 17.43
N LEU A 31 -10.96 5.48 18.08
CA LEU A 31 -10.43 5.97 19.34
C LEU A 31 -8.94 6.23 19.18
N ILE A 32 -8.52 7.42 19.56
CA ILE A 32 -7.11 7.80 19.60
C ILE A 32 -6.60 7.49 21.00
N VAL A 33 -5.59 6.63 21.08
CA VAL A 33 -4.93 6.21 22.32
C VAL A 33 -3.50 6.70 22.30
N THR A 34 -3.19 7.72 23.09
CA THR A 34 -1.82 8.19 23.29
C THR A 34 -1.20 7.46 24.47
N ILE A 35 -0.05 6.80 24.29
CA ILE A 35 0.75 6.24 25.37
C ILE A 35 1.84 7.27 25.72
N GLU A 36 1.66 8.00 26.82
CA GLU A 36 2.58 9.11 27.16
C GLU A 36 3.84 8.59 27.85
N SER A 37 3.67 7.92 29.01
CA SER A 37 4.80 7.56 29.87
C SER A 37 4.45 6.50 30.89
N ALA A 38 5.46 5.88 31.49
CA ALA A 38 5.29 5.04 32.68
C ALA A 38 6.29 5.42 33.76
N ASP A 39 5.95 5.14 35.02
CA ASP A 39 6.86 5.20 36.17
C ASP A 39 6.94 3.81 36.81
N LEU A 40 8.03 3.09 36.51
CA LEU A 40 8.27 1.71 36.93
C LEU A 40 9.07 1.69 38.23
N LYS A 41 8.72 0.80 39.15
CA LYS A 41 9.46 0.64 40.40
C LYS A 41 10.76 -0.12 40.17
N ASN A 42 11.83 0.37 40.80
CA ASN A 42 13.09 -0.35 40.88
C ASN A 42 12.97 -1.52 41.87
N ASN A 43 12.97 -2.75 41.37
CA ASN A 43 12.89 -3.97 42.18
C ASN A 43 14.27 -4.53 42.59
N GLY A 44 15.33 -3.71 42.61
CA GLY A 44 16.63 -4.06 43.19
C GLY A 44 17.64 -4.71 42.23
N GLY A 45 17.41 -4.67 40.92
CA GLY A 45 18.37 -5.13 39.91
C GLY A 45 19.43 -4.07 39.57
N LEU A 46 20.66 -4.50 39.24
CA LEU A 46 21.75 -3.59 38.83
C LEU A 46 21.58 -3.01 37.42
N ILE A 47 20.68 -3.56 36.60
CA ILE A 47 20.47 -3.18 35.19
C ILE A 47 19.05 -2.62 35.03
N LYS A 48 18.91 -1.46 34.39
CA LYS A 48 17.60 -0.86 34.10
C LYS A 48 16.98 -1.50 32.84
N PRO A 49 15.66 -1.64 32.78
CA PRO A 49 14.99 -2.27 31.64
C PRO A 49 15.04 -1.40 30.38
N HIS A 50 14.68 -2.01 29.26
CA HIS A 50 14.39 -1.40 27.97
C HIS A 50 12.87 -1.45 27.70
N PRO A 51 12.05 -0.66 28.41
CA PRO A 51 10.60 -0.79 28.35
C PRO A 51 9.98 -0.36 27.02
N TYR A 52 8.95 -1.10 26.60
CA TYR A 52 7.97 -0.71 25.60
C TYR A 52 6.56 -1.20 26.00
N VAL A 53 5.52 -0.64 25.39
CA VAL A 53 4.12 -1.03 25.65
C VAL A 53 3.51 -1.67 24.43
N GLU A 54 2.85 -2.82 24.61
CA GLU A 54 1.90 -3.40 23.67
C GLU A 54 0.48 -3.02 24.10
N LEU A 55 -0.23 -2.29 23.23
CA LEU A 55 -1.67 -2.05 23.35
C LEU A 55 -2.41 -3.07 22.48
N ILE A 56 -3.22 -3.90 23.12
CA ILE A 56 -4.06 -4.91 22.50
C ILE A 56 -5.52 -4.50 22.63
N VAL A 57 -6.28 -4.48 21.53
CA VAL A 57 -7.72 -4.20 21.54
C VAL A 57 -8.46 -5.49 21.17
N ASP A 58 -9.35 -5.93 22.07
CA ASP A 58 -10.20 -7.12 21.90
C ASP A 58 -9.42 -8.41 21.55
N ASP A 59 -8.17 -8.55 22.00
CA ASP A 59 -7.26 -9.66 21.66
C ASP A 59 -6.85 -9.79 20.18
N PHE A 60 -7.25 -8.85 19.31
CA PHE A 60 -7.02 -8.92 17.86
C PHE A 60 -5.90 -7.99 17.37
N LYS A 61 -5.96 -6.68 17.68
CA LYS A 61 -5.01 -5.68 17.14
C LYS A 61 -3.94 -5.36 18.17
N ARG A 62 -2.65 -5.54 17.84
CA ARG A 62 -1.50 -5.22 18.71
C ARG A 62 -0.73 -4.02 18.16
N ASN A 63 -0.70 -2.91 18.89
CA ASN A 63 0.15 -1.76 18.60
C ASN A 63 1.31 -1.73 19.61
N LYS A 64 2.52 -1.38 19.17
CA LYS A 64 3.70 -1.34 20.02
C LYS A 64 4.31 0.05 20.00
N THR A 65 4.74 0.53 21.16
CA THR A 65 5.59 1.73 21.23
C THR A 65 7.04 1.41 20.87
N GLU A 66 7.85 2.43 20.66
CA GLU A 66 9.30 2.30 20.61
C GLU A 66 9.87 1.76 21.94
N VAL A 67 11.04 1.12 21.84
CA VAL A 67 11.81 0.62 22.99
C VAL A 67 12.67 1.76 23.53
N ILE A 68 12.36 2.24 24.74
CA ILE A 68 13.18 3.24 25.42
C ILE A 68 14.25 2.54 26.24
N LYS A 69 15.53 2.85 26.00
CA LYS A 69 16.62 2.09 26.59
C LYS A 69 16.98 2.55 28.00
N ASN A 70 17.27 1.61 28.90
CA ASN A 70 17.96 1.82 30.17
C ASN A 70 17.22 2.84 31.09
N THR A 71 15.93 2.66 31.30
CA THR A 71 15.12 3.58 32.11
C THR A 71 13.97 2.89 32.85
N TYR A 72 13.65 3.40 34.04
CA TYR A 72 12.41 3.08 34.76
C TYR A 72 11.29 4.09 34.49
N GLN A 73 11.61 5.21 33.83
CA GLN A 73 10.67 6.30 33.54
C GLN A 73 10.63 6.57 32.04
N PRO A 74 10.16 5.62 31.21
CA PRO A 74 10.04 5.83 29.78
C PRO A 74 8.98 6.90 29.45
N LYS A 75 9.26 7.68 28.41
CA LYS A 75 8.33 8.62 27.79
C LYS A 75 8.28 8.32 26.29
N TRP A 76 7.12 7.90 25.81
CA TRP A 76 6.90 7.54 24.42
C TRP A 76 6.21 8.70 23.68
N ASN A 77 5.11 9.21 24.24
CA ASN A 77 4.23 10.20 23.59
C ASN A 77 3.80 9.73 22.19
N GLU A 78 3.51 8.43 22.06
CA GLU A 78 3.13 7.81 20.81
C GLU A 78 1.61 7.64 20.75
N GLU A 79 1.05 7.89 19.57
CA GLU A 79 -0.39 7.92 19.34
C GLU A 79 -0.83 6.78 18.43
N PHE A 80 -1.85 6.05 18.85
CA PHE A 80 -2.44 4.94 18.10
C PHE A 80 -3.91 5.21 17.81
N THR A 81 -4.28 5.23 16.53
CA THR A 81 -5.69 5.19 16.13
C THR A 81 -6.16 3.73 16.10
N VAL A 82 -7.06 3.39 17.02
CA VAL A 82 -7.66 2.06 17.13
C VAL A 82 -9.14 2.10 16.81
N LEU A 83 -9.64 1.00 16.26
CA LEU A 83 -11.06 0.80 16.04
C LEU A 83 -11.62 0.03 17.22
N VAL A 84 -12.67 0.56 17.82
CA VAL A 84 -13.28 0.05 19.04
C VAL A 84 -14.80 0.04 18.91
N THR A 85 -15.44 -0.86 19.64
CA THR A 85 -16.86 -0.81 19.94
C THR A 85 -17.06 -0.25 21.35
N PRO A 86 -18.27 0.15 21.76
CA PRO A 86 -18.53 0.57 23.14
C PRO A 86 -18.20 -0.49 24.19
N TYR A 87 -18.02 -1.76 23.79
CA TYR A 87 -17.74 -2.89 24.66
C TYR A 87 -16.29 -3.37 24.58
N SER A 88 -15.44 -2.68 23.83
CA SER A 88 -14.06 -3.12 23.60
C SER A 88 -13.22 -3.11 24.88
N ILE A 89 -12.28 -4.05 24.96
CA ILE A 89 -11.31 -4.18 26.04
C ILE A 89 -9.96 -3.67 25.55
N LEU A 90 -9.40 -2.69 26.26
CA LEU A 90 -8.05 -2.17 26.06
C LEU A 90 -7.09 -2.91 27.00
N HIS A 91 -6.23 -3.77 26.47
CA HIS A 91 -5.24 -4.53 27.22
C HIS A 91 -3.84 -3.97 26.98
N TYR A 92 -3.24 -3.43 28.05
CA TYR A 92 -1.90 -2.85 28.05
C TYR A 92 -0.92 -3.87 28.63
N ARG A 93 0.15 -4.19 27.91
CA ARG A 93 1.27 -5.00 28.40
C ARG A 93 2.55 -4.18 28.32
N VAL A 94 3.26 -4.04 29.42
CA VAL A 94 4.56 -3.36 29.48
C VAL A 94 5.64 -4.44 29.53
N LEU A 95 6.56 -4.43 28.57
CA LEU A 95 7.60 -5.45 28.41
C LEU A 95 9.00 -4.84 28.45
N ASP A 96 9.96 -5.65 28.89
CA ASP A 96 11.39 -5.38 28.82
C ASP A 96 11.99 -6.04 27.57
N TYR A 97 12.47 -5.24 26.63
CA TYR A 97 13.03 -5.73 25.37
C TYR A 97 14.38 -6.43 25.57
N CYS A 98 14.46 -7.67 25.06
CA CYS A 98 15.67 -8.49 25.09
C CYS A 98 16.15 -8.82 23.67
N LYS A 99 17.40 -8.48 23.33
CA LYS A 99 17.95 -8.70 21.98
C LYS A 99 18.08 -10.17 21.56
N PHE A 100 18.32 -11.06 22.52
CA PHE A 100 18.71 -12.46 22.26
C PHE A 100 17.78 -13.47 22.96
N GLN A 101 16.73 -13.01 23.64
CA GLN A 101 15.78 -13.82 24.38
C GLN A 101 14.37 -13.24 24.22
N LYS A 102 13.35 -14.00 24.59
CA LYS A 102 11.97 -13.49 24.62
C LYS A 102 11.85 -12.34 25.60
N ASP A 103 11.18 -11.27 25.17
CA ASP A 103 10.89 -10.11 26.01
C ASP A 103 10.18 -10.50 27.31
N VAL A 104 10.59 -9.86 28.40
CA VAL A 104 10.12 -10.17 29.74
C VAL A 104 8.94 -9.27 30.08
N LEU A 105 7.79 -9.87 30.45
CA LEU A 105 6.63 -9.09 30.90
C LEU A 105 6.94 -8.39 32.22
N ILE A 106 6.88 -7.06 32.23
CA ILE A 106 7.01 -6.23 33.42
C ILE A 106 5.65 -6.14 34.13
N ALA A 107 4.59 -5.82 33.40
CA ALA A 107 3.24 -5.67 33.93
C ALA A 107 2.17 -5.78 32.84
N GLU A 108 0.92 -6.04 33.22
CA GLU A 108 -0.22 -5.94 32.30
C GLU A 108 -1.49 -5.44 33.01
N LYS A 109 -2.41 -4.86 32.23
CA LYS A 109 -3.72 -4.40 32.71
C LYS A 109 -4.75 -4.37 31.57
N SER A 110 -5.94 -4.90 31.81
CA SER A 110 -7.10 -4.78 30.91
C SER A 110 -8.10 -3.77 31.44
N ILE A 111 -8.68 -2.97 30.55
CA ILE A 111 -9.63 -1.90 30.86
C ILE A 111 -10.83 -2.02 29.92
N SER A 112 -12.03 -2.06 30.48
CA SER A 112 -13.30 -2.05 29.72
C SER A 112 -13.59 -0.62 29.26
N LEU A 113 -13.72 -0.42 27.95
CA LEU A 113 -14.13 0.87 27.40
C LEU A 113 -15.56 1.23 27.82
N TYR A 114 -16.44 0.23 27.98
CA TYR A 114 -17.81 0.43 28.47
C TYR A 114 -17.83 1.12 29.84
N ASP A 115 -16.97 0.68 30.76
CA ASP A 115 -16.90 1.23 32.12
C ASP A 115 -16.42 2.69 32.11
N ILE A 116 -15.47 3.02 31.22
CA ILE A 116 -15.02 4.40 31.00
C ILE A 116 -16.18 5.24 30.46
N LEU A 117 -16.87 4.76 29.42
CA LEU A 117 -17.96 5.48 28.77
C LEU A 117 -19.14 5.72 29.71
N CYS A 118 -19.46 4.77 30.60
CA CYS A 118 -20.49 4.98 31.62
C CYS A 118 -20.16 6.15 32.55
N ASN A 119 -18.89 6.31 32.93
CA ASN A 119 -18.46 7.36 33.86
C ASN A 119 -18.30 8.73 33.20
N TYR A 120 -18.00 8.77 31.90
CA TYR A 120 -17.83 10.01 31.13
C TYR A 120 -18.97 10.28 30.16
N ASN A 121 -20.17 9.73 30.44
CA ASN A 121 -21.40 9.95 29.70
C ASN A 121 -21.26 9.75 28.17
N GLY A 122 -20.52 8.71 27.78
CA GLY A 122 -20.29 8.32 26.40
C GLY A 122 -19.21 9.11 25.66
N VAL A 123 -18.45 9.97 26.34
CA VAL A 123 -17.43 10.84 25.72
C VAL A 123 -16.02 10.52 26.24
N CYS A 124 -15.11 10.23 25.32
CA CYS A 124 -13.67 10.22 25.57
C CYS A 124 -13.02 11.32 24.74
N ASP A 125 -12.82 12.49 25.35
CA ASP A 125 -12.13 13.64 24.76
C ASP A 125 -11.03 14.12 25.71
N ASN A 126 -9.76 13.95 25.30
CA ASN A 126 -8.58 14.29 26.10
C ASN A 126 -8.65 13.71 27.52
N LEU A 127 -9.14 12.48 27.62
CA LEU A 127 -9.33 11.78 28.87
C LEU A 127 -8.02 11.07 29.25
N GLU A 128 -7.29 11.62 30.20
CA GLU A 128 -6.07 11.00 30.73
C GLU A 128 -6.44 9.88 31.69
N LEU A 129 -5.94 8.67 31.45
CA LEU A 129 -5.97 7.54 32.36
C LEU A 129 -4.60 7.36 33.01
N THR A 130 -4.57 7.30 34.34
CA THR A 130 -3.45 6.80 35.14
C THR A 130 -3.75 5.38 35.60
N ILE A 131 -2.97 4.42 35.11
CA ILE A 131 -3.20 2.99 35.25
C ILE A 131 -2.14 2.38 36.17
N ASP A 132 -2.57 1.75 37.25
CA ASP A 132 -1.68 0.99 38.14
C ASP A 132 -1.25 -0.30 37.45
N LEU A 133 0.05 -0.42 37.19
CA LEU A 133 0.66 -1.58 36.58
C LEU A 133 0.87 -2.67 37.63
N MET A 134 0.25 -3.82 37.42
CA MET A 134 0.26 -4.94 38.35
C MET A 134 1.04 -6.13 37.79
N ARG A 135 1.75 -6.86 38.67
CA ARG A 135 2.42 -8.13 38.35
C ARG A 135 2.09 -9.18 39.39
N ALA A 136 1.93 -10.44 38.98
CA ALA A 136 1.81 -11.57 39.90
C ALA A 136 3.16 -11.85 40.61
N ARG A 137 3.14 -12.11 41.92
CA ARG A 137 4.36 -12.57 42.63
C ARG A 137 4.78 -13.95 42.11
N HIS A 138 6.07 -14.15 41.86
CA HIS A 138 6.62 -15.50 41.68
C HIS A 138 6.52 -16.27 43.01
N HIS A 139 5.86 -17.42 43.01
CA HIS A 139 5.94 -18.39 44.11
C HIS A 139 7.18 -19.25 43.89
N ASP A 140 8.14 -19.19 44.81
CA ASP A 140 9.06 -20.31 45.02
C ASP A 140 8.24 -21.53 45.48
N HIS A 141 8.63 -22.68 44.93
CA HIS A 141 8.06 -24.02 45.01
C HIS A 141 7.04 -24.38 46.12
N LEU A 142 6.02 -25.16 45.70
CA LEU A 142 5.18 -26.11 46.46
C LEU A 142 4.19 -25.52 47.47
N THR A 143 2.95 -25.28 47.05
CA THR A 143 1.71 -25.90 47.56
C THR A 143 0.47 -25.16 47.03
N SER A 144 -0.49 -25.93 46.54
CA SER A 144 -1.77 -25.47 46.01
C SER A 144 -2.82 -25.35 47.12
N SER A 145 -3.31 -24.13 47.39
CA SER A 145 -4.66 -23.93 47.95
C SER A 145 -5.19 -22.52 47.70
N SER A 146 -6.31 -22.50 46.96
CA SER A 146 -7.42 -21.54 46.85
C SER A 146 -7.40 -20.16 47.50
N SER A 147 -7.88 -19.20 46.69
CA SER A 147 -8.59 -17.94 47.00
C SER A 147 -7.81 -16.82 47.70
N THR A 148 -7.54 -15.75 46.96
CA THR A 148 -8.11 -14.38 47.10
C THR A 148 -7.30 -13.44 46.18
N SER A 149 -7.93 -12.39 45.69
CA SER A 149 -7.41 -11.26 44.91
C SER A 149 -6.22 -10.47 45.52
N ASN A 150 -5.33 -11.12 46.27
CA ASN A 150 -4.23 -10.50 47.05
C ASN A 150 -2.80 -10.83 46.56
N ASN A 151 -2.64 -11.46 45.39
CA ASN A 151 -1.33 -11.87 44.87
C ASN A 151 -0.69 -10.95 43.80
N LEU A 152 -1.32 -9.81 43.51
CA LEU A 152 -0.78 -8.79 42.61
C LEU A 152 0.00 -7.73 43.39
N VAL A 153 1.15 -7.33 42.88
CA VAL A 153 1.95 -6.22 43.42
C VAL A 153 2.01 -5.11 42.37
N LYS A 154 1.77 -3.87 42.82
CA LYS A 154 1.91 -2.68 41.98
C LYS A 154 3.39 -2.45 41.67
N VAL A 155 3.77 -2.60 40.41
CA VAL A 155 5.13 -2.46 39.88
C VAL A 155 5.36 -1.14 39.15
N GLY A 156 4.33 -0.32 38.96
CA GLY A 156 4.46 1.02 38.39
C GLY A 156 3.12 1.68 38.11
N GLU A 157 3.16 2.81 37.39
CA GLU A 157 2.00 3.49 36.84
C GLU A 157 2.23 3.77 35.34
N LEU A 158 1.17 3.65 34.52
CA LEU A 158 1.16 3.98 33.09
C LEU A 158 0.19 5.14 32.86
N ILE A 159 0.61 6.13 32.10
CA ILE A 159 -0.21 7.29 31.71
C ILE A 159 -0.57 7.15 30.23
N THR A 160 -1.86 7.13 29.94
CA THR A 160 -2.41 7.10 28.57
C THR A 160 -3.53 8.12 28.41
N ILE A 161 -3.79 8.60 27.20
CA ILE A 161 -4.85 9.56 26.90
C ILE A 161 -5.78 8.95 25.86
N LEU A 162 -7.08 9.03 26.12
CA LEU A 162 -8.15 8.63 25.22
C LEU A 162 -8.81 9.86 24.61
N HIS A 163 -8.90 9.92 23.28
CA HIS A 163 -9.51 11.03 22.56
C HIS A 163 -10.28 10.55 21.31
N GLY A 164 -11.25 11.34 20.85
CA GLY A 164 -11.95 11.13 19.59
C GLY A 164 -13.12 10.15 19.59
N PHE A 165 -13.60 9.71 20.77
CA PHE A 165 -14.75 8.79 20.86
C PHE A 165 -15.95 9.47 21.52
N GLN A 166 -17.11 9.41 20.86
CA GLN A 166 -18.37 9.91 21.40
C GLN A 166 -19.55 9.01 20.98
N ILE A 167 -20.36 8.59 21.94
CA ILE A 167 -21.60 7.83 21.72
C ILE A 167 -22.71 8.30 22.65
N ASP A 168 -23.96 8.24 22.17
CA ASP A 168 -25.12 8.38 23.04
C ASP A 168 -25.31 7.09 23.86
N MET A 169 -25.06 7.17 25.17
CA MET A 169 -25.18 6.02 26.08
C MET A 169 -26.59 5.43 26.15
N THR A 170 -27.63 6.14 25.70
CA THR A 170 -28.99 5.58 25.60
C THR A 170 -29.12 4.49 24.52
N GLN A 171 -28.18 4.45 23.57
CA GLN A 171 -28.10 3.44 22.51
C GLN A 171 -27.22 2.24 22.88
N VAL A 172 -26.59 2.26 24.07
CA VAL A 172 -25.66 1.23 24.54
C VAL A 172 -26.30 0.42 25.67
N SER A 173 -26.46 -0.89 25.44
CA SER A 173 -27.04 -1.81 26.44
C SER A 173 -25.98 -2.27 27.43
N ASN A 174 -26.30 -2.37 28.72
CA ASN A 174 -25.36 -2.92 29.69
C ASN A 174 -25.10 -4.43 29.40
N PRO A 175 -23.84 -4.85 29.16
CA PRO A 175 -23.52 -6.26 28.89
C PRO A 175 -23.75 -7.19 30.09
N SER A 176 -24.00 -6.66 31.30
CA SER A 176 -24.09 -7.43 32.56
C SER A 176 -25.51 -7.56 33.15
N ARG A 177 -26.59 -7.55 32.36
CA ARG A 177 -27.97 -7.71 32.89
C ARG A 177 -28.56 -9.09 32.60
N GLU A 178 -28.58 -9.97 33.61
CA GLU A 178 -29.72 -10.88 33.79
C GLU A 178 -30.96 -10.08 34.21
N PRO A 179 -32.17 -10.49 33.81
CA PRO A 179 -33.38 -9.75 34.12
C PRO A 179 -33.75 -9.92 35.60
N GLY A 180 -33.42 -8.91 36.42
CA GLY A 180 -34.07 -8.69 37.70
C GLY A 180 -33.16 -8.44 38.89
N THR A 181 -32.44 -7.32 38.92
CA THR A 181 -32.05 -6.67 40.20
C THR A 181 -31.77 -5.19 39.95
N SER A 182 -32.42 -4.33 40.72
CA SER A 182 -32.21 -2.87 40.71
C SER A 182 -31.11 -2.53 41.72
N ALA A 183 -30.02 -1.93 41.26
CA ALA A 183 -29.07 -1.23 42.12
C ALA A 183 -29.04 0.25 41.72
N ASN A 184 -29.40 1.12 42.67
CA ASN A 184 -29.20 2.55 42.60
C ASN A 184 -27.71 2.85 42.67
N HIS A 185 -27.14 3.56 41.68
CA HIS A 185 -25.90 4.28 41.87
C HIS A 185 -26.20 5.78 41.95
N GLN A 186 -26.19 6.29 43.19
CA GLN A 186 -26.01 7.71 43.48
C GLN A 186 -24.58 8.12 43.08
N GLY A 187 -24.44 9.36 42.62
CA GLY A 187 -23.22 9.90 42.02
C GLY A 187 -21.98 9.75 42.90
N LEU A 188 -20.89 9.30 42.28
CA LEU A 188 -19.54 9.34 42.82
C LEU A 188 -18.77 10.44 42.06
N SER A 189 -18.14 11.32 42.82
CA SER A 189 -17.20 12.34 42.37
C SER A 189 -15.94 11.72 41.75
N ASP A 190 -15.24 12.47 40.90
CA ASP A 190 -13.90 12.17 40.33
C ASP A 190 -13.03 11.27 41.24
N GLY A 191 -12.66 10.09 40.72
CA GLY A 191 -11.58 9.28 41.29
C GLY A 191 -11.92 7.79 41.50
N ASP A 192 -11.31 6.94 40.67
CA ASP A 192 -11.18 5.48 40.79
C ASP A 192 -12.43 4.65 40.41
N PHE A 193 -12.48 4.22 39.15
CA PHE A 193 -13.61 3.43 38.60
C PHE A 193 -13.28 1.95 38.34
N SER A 194 -12.02 1.52 38.49
CA SER A 194 -11.68 0.09 38.38
C SER A 194 -10.31 -0.25 38.98
N ASN A 195 -10.26 -0.94 40.13
CA ASN A 195 -9.07 -1.64 40.69
C ASN A 195 -7.70 -1.04 40.26
N GLY A 196 -7.45 0.25 40.53
CA GLY A 196 -6.21 0.94 40.14
C GLY A 196 -6.22 1.60 38.75
N VAL A 197 -7.34 2.17 38.30
CA VAL A 197 -7.40 3.04 37.11
C VAL A 197 -8.11 4.33 37.51
N ARG A 198 -7.39 5.45 37.38
CA ARG A 198 -7.87 6.80 37.65
C ARG A 198 -7.94 7.56 36.35
N ALA A 199 -8.97 8.38 36.15
CA ALA A 199 -9.05 9.23 34.96
C ALA A 199 -9.39 10.67 35.30
N ARG A 200 -8.97 11.57 34.42
CA ARG A 200 -9.27 13.01 34.48
C ARG A 200 -9.33 13.58 33.07
N SER A 201 -10.27 14.49 32.83
CA SER A 201 -10.30 15.25 31.57
C SER A 201 -9.22 16.34 31.61
N ARG A 202 -8.33 16.38 30.61
CA ARG A 202 -7.38 17.49 30.45
C ARG A 202 -8.08 18.65 29.74
N THR A 203 -8.38 19.73 30.45
CA THR A 203 -8.81 20.98 29.82
C THR A 203 -7.62 21.63 29.09
N SER A 204 -7.73 21.77 27.77
CA SER A 204 -6.74 22.44 26.91
C SER A 204 -6.43 23.85 27.43
N THR A 205 -5.26 24.02 28.05
CA THR A 205 -4.65 25.33 28.29
C THR A 205 -3.43 25.47 27.40
N THR A 206 -3.53 26.38 26.45
CA THR A 206 -2.45 26.87 25.60
C THR A 206 -1.33 27.45 26.46
N ALA A 207 -0.17 26.78 26.50
CA ALA A 207 1.05 27.32 27.09
C ALA A 207 1.72 28.29 26.10
N VAL A 208 1.39 29.57 26.25
CA VAL A 208 2.13 30.70 25.68
C VAL A 208 3.46 30.84 26.42
N VAL A 209 4.52 31.04 25.65
CA VAL A 209 5.88 31.39 26.09
C VAL A 209 5.88 32.61 27.00
N ALA A 210 6.49 32.52 28.18
CA ALA A 210 7.05 33.69 28.86
C ALA A 210 8.21 33.31 29.79
N SER A 211 9.36 33.95 29.56
CA SER A 211 10.56 33.97 30.39
C SER A 211 10.32 34.73 31.73
N PRO A 212 11.22 34.61 32.73
CA PRO A 212 10.89 34.79 34.14
C PRO A 212 11.06 36.24 34.61
N VAL A 213 10.40 36.61 35.72
CA VAL A 213 10.89 37.52 36.79
C VAL A 213 9.85 37.60 37.93
N THR A 214 10.28 37.13 39.11
CA THR A 214 10.22 37.75 40.45
C THR A 214 8.86 38.15 41.10
N THR A 215 8.45 37.28 42.03
CA THR A 215 7.93 37.48 43.42
C THR A 215 6.68 38.31 43.75
N THR A 216 5.98 37.76 44.76
CA THR A 216 5.14 38.33 45.84
C THR A 216 3.63 38.57 45.63
N ASP A 217 2.90 37.78 46.43
CA ASP A 217 1.76 38.12 47.31
C ASP A 217 0.28 38.05 46.85
N MET A 218 -0.38 37.07 47.49
CA MET A 218 -1.66 37.08 48.23
C MET A 218 -2.98 37.55 47.58
N ASN A 219 -3.88 36.57 47.46
CA ASN A 219 -5.29 36.54 47.90
C ASN A 219 -6.06 37.87 48.03
N VAL A 220 -7.14 38.04 47.24
CA VAL A 220 -8.47 38.49 47.71
C VAL A 220 -9.57 37.96 46.77
N SER A 221 -10.63 37.42 47.38
CA SER A 221 -11.88 36.93 46.81
C SER A 221 -12.75 38.02 46.16
N ASN A 222 -13.64 37.67 45.22
CA ASN A 222 -15.04 38.11 45.26
C ASN A 222 -15.96 37.45 44.22
N ASN A 223 -17.13 37.04 44.71
CA ASN A 223 -18.34 36.62 44.00
C ASN A 223 -19.02 37.79 43.27
N LEU A 224 -19.96 37.47 42.36
CA LEU A 224 -21.31 38.06 42.14
C LEU A 224 -21.91 37.47 40.84
N THR A 225 -22.83 36.51 40.91
CA THR A 225 -24.32 36.59 40.82
C THR A 225 -24.91 37.10 39.49
N ASN A 226 -25.86 36.34 38.91
CA ASN A 226 -27.18 36.86 38.56
C ASN A 226 -28.27 35.77 38.32
N ASN A 227 -29.48 36.10 38.78
CA ASN A 227 -30.73 35.34 38.85
C ASN A 227 -31.63 35.47 37.60
N ALA A 228 -32.59 34.53 37.42
CA ALA A 228 -34.06 34.72 37.26
C ALA A 228 -34.70 33.42 36.67
N LEU A 229 -35.55 32.65 37.38
CA LEU A 229 -37.03 32.69 37.55
C LEU A 229 -37.83 32.59 36.22
N THR A 230 -38.73 31.60 36.02
CA THR A 230 -40.19 31.69 36.33
C THR A 230 -40.97 30.34 36.46
N ASN A 231 -41.83 30.27 37.51
CA ASN A 231 -43.24 29.76 37.69
C ASN A 231 -43.79 28.47 37.01
N ASN A 232 -44.19 27.43 37.79
CA ASN A 232 -45.54 27.07 38.38
C ASN A 232 -46.58 26.50 37.37
N ILE A 233 -47.30 25.37 37.56
CA ILE A 233 -48.39 25.07 38.55
C ILE A 233 -48.68 23.54 38.65
N ARG A 234 -49.21 23.14 39.83
CA ARG A 234 -49.62 21.82 40.40
C ARG A 234 -50.86 21.12 39.78
N THR A 235 -50.99 19.80 40.03
CA THR A 235 -52.06 19.08 40.82
C THR A 235 -51.77 17.56 40.82
N SER A 236 -51.45 16.90 41.95
CA SER A 236 -52.29 16.29 43.00
C SER A 236 -53.15 15.08 42.57
N GLN A 237 -52.82 13.86 43.05
CA GLN A 237 -53.74 12.99 43.83
C GLN A 237 -53.08 11.68 44.30
N THR A 238 -53.61 11.19 45.42
CA THR A 238 -53.12 10.23 46.42
C THR A 238 -53.92 8.92 46.43
N SER A 239 -53.31 7.79 46.84
CA SER A 239 -53.85 6.71 47.74
C SER A 239 -52.97 5.43 47.61
N SER A 240 -52.22 4.95 48.62
CA SER A 240 -52.58 4.12 49.81
C SER A 240 -53.06 2.69 49.47
N VAL A 241 -52.73 1.56 50.11
CA VAL A 241 -51.98 1.13 51.32
C VAL A 241 -52.08 -0.44 51.39
N HIS A 242 -51.18 -1.12 52.14
CA HIS A 242 -51.31 -2.40 52.89
C HIS A 242 -50.46 -3.66 52.56
N ASN A 243 -49.61 -3.96 53.56
CA ASN A 243 -48.96 -5.17 54.10
C ASN A 243 -49.69 -6.54 53.97
N ASN A 244 -48.93 -7.65 53.90
CA ASN A 244 -48.62 -8.50 55.07
C ASN A 244 -47.70 -9.70 54.76
N SER A 245 -46.99 -10.11 55.81
CA SER A 245 -45.93 -11.11 55.98
C SER A 245 -46.39 -12.56 56.20
N THR A 246 -45.50 -13.54 55.95
CA THR A 246 -45.36 -14.77 56.77
C THR A 246 -44.02 -15.49 56.57
N GLU A 247 -43.51 -16.06 57.67
CA GLU A 247 -42.23 -16.76 57.89
C GLU A 247 -42.20 -18.23 57.41
N GLY A 248 -40.99 -18.82 57.31
CA GLY A 248 -40.81 -20.28 57.26
C GLY A 248 -39.37 -20.82 57.03
N THR A 249 -38.64 -21.03 58.13
CA THR A 249 -37.81 -22.21 58.49
C THR A 249 -36.62 -22.71 57.64
N ILE A 250 -35.49 -22.94 58.35
CA ILE A 250 -34.19 -23.52 57.92
C ILE A 250 -34.23 -25.07 57.89
N THR A 251 -33.61 -25.69 56.88
CA THR A 251 -32.97 -27.02 57.00
C THR A 251 -31.77 -27.15 56.04
N VAL A 252 -30.67 -27.69 56.57
CA VAL A 252 -29.39 -27.98 55.89
C VAL A 252 -29.42 -29.41 55.33
N HIS A 253 -29.01 -29.60 54.08
CA HIS A 253 -28.57 -30.90 53.56
C HIS A 253 -27.38 -30.74 52.61
N HIS A 254 -26.27 -31.43 52.93
CA HIS A 254 -25.11 -31.65 52.06
C HIS A 254 -25.45 -32.72 51.01
N HIS A 255 -25.20 -32.43 49.73
CA HIS A 255 -24.97 -33.45 48.71
C HIS A 255 -23.97 -32.95 47.66
N ASN A 256 -22.92 -33.75 47.44
CA ASN A 256 -21.87 -33.56 46.44
C ASN A 256 -22.46 -33.55 45.02
N GLY A 257 -22.10 -32.54 44.23
CA GLY A 257 -22.30 -32.46 42.78
C GLY A 257 -21.03 -31.90 42.11
N PRO A 258 -20.69 -32.31 40.88
CA PRO A 258 -19.36 -32.17 40.32
C PRO A 258 -19.02 -30.71 39.97
N VAL A 259 -17.75 -30.35 40.20
CA VAL A 259 -17.13 -29.09 39.81
C VAL A 259 -17.20 -28.93 38.29
N THR A 260 -17.94 -27.94 37.82
CA THR A 260 -17.91 -27.49 36.42
C THR A 260 -16.59 -26.75 36.16
N LEU A 261 -15.72 -27.38 35.38
CA LEU A 261 -14.56 -26.74 34.73
C LEU A 261 -15.03 -25.62 33.78
N PRO A 262 -14.19 -24.62 33.47
CA PRO A 262 -14.54 -23.59 32.50
C PRO A 262 -14.84 -24.28 31.17
N ILE A 263 -16.01 -24.00 30.60
CA ILE A 263 -16.44 -24.55 29.32
C ILE A 263 -15.50 -23.99 28.26
N GLU A 264 -14.53 -24.80 27.82
CA GLU A 264 -13.77 -24.51 26.61
C GLU A 264 -14.75 -24.47 25.43
N GLU A 265 -14.73 -23.37 24.66
CA GLU A 265 -15.60 -23.23 23.49
C GLU A 265 -15.41 -24.40 22.51
N PRO A 266 -16.48 -25.02 22.00
CA PRO A 266 -16.37 -26.17 21.11
C PRO A 266 -15.57 -25.82 19.86
N LEU A 267 -14.69 -26.73 19.43
CA LEU A 267 -13.90 -26.54 18.21
C LEU A 267 -14.83 -26.34 17.00
N PRO A 268 -14.43 -25.52 16.01
CA PRO A 268 -15.19 -25.34 14.78
C PRO A 268 -15.47 -26.68 14.10
N VAL A 269 -16.60 -26.75 13.40
CA VAL A 269 -17.06 -27.98 12.73
C VAL A 269 -15.95 -28.58 11.84
N GLY A 270 -15.63 -29.85 12.09
CA GLY A 270 -14.61 -30.61 11.37
C GLY A 270 -13.18 -30.47 11.93
N TRP A 271 -12.97 -29.74 13.03
CA TRP A 271 -11.70 -29.73 13.73
C TRP A 271 -11.70 -30.70 14.92
N GLU A 272 -10.59 -31.43 15.09
CA GLU A 272 -10.37 -32.37 16.19
C GLU A 272 -9.08 -32.00 16.92
N MET A 273 -9.10 -31.91 18.24
CA MET A 273 -7.88 -31.77 19.04
C MET A 273 -7.24 -33.14 19.26
N ARG A 274 -5.94 -33.24 19.07
CA ARG A 274 -5.10 -34.42 19.32
C ARG A 274 -3.85 -34.06 20.10
N PHE A 275 -3.15 -35.08 20.59
CA PHE A 275 -1.87 -34.95 21.29
C PHE A 275 -0.80 -35.74 20.56
N ASP A 276 0.39 -35.17 20.41
CA ASP A 276 1.52 -35.89 19.82
C ASP A 276 2.15 -36.88 20.81
N ALA A 277 3.16 -37.63 20.36
CA ALA A 277 3.88 -38.60 21.20
C ALA A 277 4.58 -37.98 22.42
N PHE A 278 4.74 -36.65 22.44
CA PHE A 278 5.36 -35.89 23.52
C PHE A 278 4.31 -35.17 24.40
N GLY A 279 3.02 -35.42 24.19
CA GLY A 279 1.93 -34.82 24.95
C GLY A 279 1.62 -33.37 24.57
N ARG A 280 2.14 -32.87 23.43
CA ARG A 280 1.84 -31.53 22.92
C ARG A 280 0.52 -31.56 22.14
N GLN A 281 -0.32 -30.58 22.43
CA GLN A 281 -1.62 -30.43 21.79
C GLN A 281 -1.46 -29.91 20.35
N TYR A 282 -2.17 -30.51 19.42
CA TYR A 282 -2.31 -30.06 18.04
C TYR A 282 -3.74 -30.28 17.56
N TYR A 283 -4.15 -29.62 16.49
CA TYR A 283 -5.51 -29.63 15.97
C TYR A 283 -5.51 -30.15 14.54
N VAL A 284 -6.37 -31.11 14.27
CA VAL A 284 -6.55 -31.74 12.96
C VAL A 284 -7.80 -31.14 12.31
N ASP A 285 -7.63 -30.52 11.15
CA ASP A 285 -8.76 -30.10 10.33
C ASP A 285 -9.15 -31.25 9.39
N HIS A 286 -10.26 -31.92 9.69
CA HIS A 286 -10.81 -32.97 8.85
C HIS A 286 -11.40 -32.45 7.54
N ASN A 287 -11.63 -31.14 7.43
CA ASN A 287 -12.14 -30.52 6.21
C ASN A 287 -11.02 -30.35 5.18
N THR A 288 -9.87 -29.80 5.59
CA THR A 288 -8.70 -29.55 4.72
C THR A 288 -7.64 -30.65 4.77
N LYS A 289 -7.81 -31.64 5.64
CA LYS A 289 -6.83 -32.72 5.91
C LYS A 289 -5.46 -32.17 6.34
N SER A 290 -5.48 -31.09 7.10
CA SER A 290 -4.27 -30.43 7.62
C SER A 290 -4.20 -30.54 9.15
N THR A 291 -3.04 -30.20 9.71
CA THR A 291 -2.82 -30.13 11.15
C THR A 291 -2.23 -28.77 11.52
N SER A 292 -2.67 -28.18 12.63
CA SER A 292 -2.20 -26.91 13.16
C SER A 292 -1.79 -27.07 14.63
N TRP A 293 -0.78 -26.34 15.07
CA TRP A 293 -0.44 -26.22 16.49
C TRP A 293 -1.31 -25.18 17.22
N GLU A 294 -2.09 -24.39 16.47
CA GLU A 294 -2.95 -23.33 16.99
C GLU A 294 -4.42 -23.72 16.97
N ARG A 295 -5.17 -23.25 17.99
CA ARG A 295 -6.60 -23.54 18.10
C ARG A 295 -7.38 -22.88 16.96
N PRO A 296 -8.15 -23.64 16.18
CA PRO A 296 -8.99 -23.08 15.13
C PRO A 296 -10.10 -22.19 15.72
N GLN A 297 -10.20 -20.94 15.25
CA GLN A 297 -11.28 -20.00 15.61
C GLN A 297 -12.56 -20.32 14.83
N PRO A 298 -13.78 -20.02 15.30
CA PRO A 298 -15.01 -20.13 14.50
C PRO A 298 -14.99 -19.22 13.26
N LEU A 299 -15.85 -19.51 12.26
CA LEU A 299 -15.98 -18.59 11.12
C LEU A 299 -16.64 -17.27 11.58
N PRO A 300 -16.26 -16.11 11.01
CA PRO A 300 -16.91 -14.85 11.32
C PRO A 300 -18.41 -14.89 11.02
N ALA A 301 -19.19 -14.07 11.74
CA ALA A 301 -20.65 -14.03 11.57
C ALA A 301 -21.05 -13.73 10.11
N GLY A 302 -21.97 -14.53 9.57
CA GLY A 302 -22.43 -14.44 8.18
C GLY A 302 -21.61 -15.26 7.17
N TRP A 303 -20.48 -15.83 7.57
CA TRP A 303 -19.68 -16.71 6.70
C TRP A 303 -20.07 -18.18 6.84
N GLU A 304 -20.26 -18.84 5.70
CA GLU A 304 -20.56 -20.27 5.59
C GLU A 304 -19.45 -20.98 4.79
N LEU A 305 -19.05 -22.16 5.26
CA LEU A 305 -18.23 -23.09 4.48
C LEU A 305 -19.12 -23.87 3.52
N ARG A 306 -18.76 -23.86 2.23
CA ARG A 306 -19.43 -24.66 1.19
C ARG A 306 -18.45 -25.54 0.43
N ARG A 307 -19.00 -26.50 -0.31
CA ARG A 307 -18.27 -27.36 -1.25
C ARG A 307 -18.81 -27.18 -2.65
N ASP A 308 -17.92 -27.12 -3.62
CA ASP A 308 -18.30 -27.07 -5.03
C ASP A 308 -18.61 -28.48 -5.57
N ASN A 309 -18.99 -28.56 -6.84
CA ASN A 309 -19.31 -29.82 -7.51
C ASN A 309 -18.13 -30.81 -7.59
N ARG A 310 -16.91 -30.35 -7.31
CA ARG A 310 -15.68 -31.16 -7.27
C ARG A 310 -15.25 -31.48 -5.82
N GLY A 311 -16.07 -31.13 -4.83
CA GLY A 311 -15.80 -31.35 -3.41
C GLY A 311 -14.81 -30.38 -2.77
N ARG A 312 -14.36 -29.36 -3.51
CA ARG A 312 -13.40 -28.34 -3.04
C ARG A 312 -14.12 -27.37 -2.12
N ILE A 313 -13.41 -26.93 -1.07
CA ILE A 313 -13.95 -26.03 -0.07
C ILE A 313 -13.83 -24.59 -0.54
N TYR A 314 -14.90 -23.82 -0.38
CA TYR A 314 -14.91 -22.36 -0.52
C TYR A 314 -15.81 -21.75 0.56
N TYR A 315 -15.68 -20.44 0.78
CA TYR A 315 -16.40 -19.71 1.82
C TYR A 315 -17.33 -18.68 1.19
N VAL A 316 -18.51 -18.51 1.77
CA VAL A 316 -19.54 -17.59 1.29
C VAL A 316 -19.97 -16.67 2.42
N ASP A 317 -19.89 -15.36 2.21
CA ASP A 317 -20.52 -14.37 3.07
C ASP A 317 -21.97 -14.13 2.64
N HIS A 318 -22.93 -14.45 3.51
CA HIS A 318 -24.35 -14.22 3.27
C HIS A 318 -24.76 -12.75 3.35
N ASN A 319 -23.97 -11.92 4.02
CA ASN A 319 -24.26 -10.50 4.18
C ASN A 319 -23.94 -9.73 2.90
N THR A 320 -22.73 -9.94 2.37
CA THR A 320 -22.23 -9.23 1.18
C THR A 320 -22.40 -10.03 -0.12
N ARG A 321 -22.81 -11.30 -0.02
CA ARG A 321 -22.87 -12.26 -1.13
C ARG A 321 -21.51 -12.47 -1.80
N THR A 322 -20.43 -12.26 -1.06
CA THR A 322 -19.06 -12.48 -1.55
C THR A 322 -18.64 -13.92 -1.32
N THR A 323 -17.67 -14.38 -2.11
CA THR A 323 -17.08 -15.71 -1.95
C THR A 323 -15.57 -15.60 -1.97
N THR A 324 -14.90 -16.53 -1.27
CA THR A 324 -13.44 -16.65 -1.32
C THR A 324 -13.02 -18.11 -1.12
N TRP A 325 -11.85 -18.45 -1.64
CA TRP A 325 -11.26 -19.79 -1.50
C TRP A 325 -10.44 -19.95 -0.22
N GLN A 326 -10.01 -18.84 0.39
CA GLN A 326 -9.27 -18.86 1.65
C GLN A 326 -10.21 -18.61 2.84
N ARG A 327 -9.90 -19.22 3.97
CA ARG A 327 -10.71 -19.09 5.17
C ARG A 327 -10.76 -17.62 5.64
N PRO A 328 -11.94 -17.01 5.79
CA PRO A 328 -12.06 -15.65 6.29
C PRO A 328 -11.58 -15.59 7.74
N ASN A 329 -10.75 -14.60 8.05
CA ASN A 329 -10.34 -14.24 9.41
C ASN A 329 -10.57 -12.73 9.61
N ILE A 330 -10.52 -12.28 10.87
CA ILE A 330 -10.84 -10.89 11.21
C ILE A 330 -9.93 -9.90 10.48
N GLU A 331 -8.62 -10.18 10.42
CA GLU A 331 -7.64 -9.34 9.73
C GLU A 331 -7.96 -9.16 8.24
N ARG A 332 -8.24 -10.25 7.52
CA ARG A 332 -8.62 -10.21 6.10
C ARG A 332 -9.94 -9.47 5.88
N LEU A 333 -10.90 -9.61 6.79
CA LEU A 333 -12.17 -8.89 6.68
C LEU A 333 -12.00 -7.39 6.89
N GLN A 334 -11.16 -6.98 7.85
CA GLN A 334 -10.81 -5.57 8.03
C GLN A 334 -10.14 -5.01 6.77
N HIS A 335 -9.23 -5.78 6.20
CA HIS A 335 -8.53 -5.41 4.97
C HIS A 335 -9.47 -5.29 3.77
N TYR A 336 -10.43 -6.22 3.64
CA TYR A 336 -11.48 -6.17 2.63
C TYR A 336 -12.38 -4.94 2.78
N GLN A 337 -12.78 -4.59 4.00
CA GLN A 337 -13.57 -3.39 4.28
C GLN A 337 -12.82 -2.10 3.92
N HIS A 338 -11.52 -2.04 4.23
CA HIS A 338 -10.69 -0.90 3.85
C HIS A 338 -10.62 -0.74 2.32
N TRP A 339 -10.31 -1.83 1.61
CA TRP A 339 -10.28 -1.87 0.15
C TRP A 339 -11.62 -1.44 -0.49
N GLN A 340 -12.75 -1.84 0.11
CA GLN A 340 -14.08 -1.41 -0.34
C GLN A 340 -14.28 0.11 -0.19
N GLY A 341 -13.80 0.71 0.90
CA GLY A 341 -13.92 2.16 1.15
C GLY A 341 -13.17 3.03 0.14
N GLU A 342 -12.03 2.54 -0.37
CA GLU A 342 -11.22 3.26 -1.37
C GLU A 342 -11.92 3.35 -2.73
N ARG A 343 -12.85 2.44 -3.04
CA ARG A 343 -13.52 2.34 -4.35
C ARG A 343 -14.25 3.63 -4.76
N ALA A 344 -14.75 4.42 -3.81
CA ALA A 344 -15.40 5.69 -4.09
C ALA A 344 -14.41 6.79 -4.53
N HIS A 345 -13.18 6.77 -4.00
CA HIS A 345 -12.13 7.76 -4.28
C HIS A 345 -11.36 7.46 -5.58
N VAL A 346 -11.35 6.19 -6.01
CA VAL A 346 -10.76 5.70 -7.26
C VAL A 346 -11.20 6.57 -8.45
N VAL A 347 -12.49 6.69 -8.75
CA VAL A 347 -12.95 7.39 -9.98
C VAL A 347 -12.51 8.87 -10.05
N GLN A 348 -12.41 9.56 -8.91
CA GLN A 348 -11.99 10.97 -8.86
C GLN A 348 -10.51 11.17 -9.28
N GLN A 349 -9.64 10.23 -8.94
CA GLN A 349 -8.21 10.30 -9.28
C GLN A 349 -7.92 10.02 -10.76
N GLY A 350 -8.69 9.14 -11.40
CA GLY A 350 -8.40 8.70 -12.77
C GLY A 350 -8.45 9.82 -13.81
N ASN A 351 -9.30 10.83 -13.59
CA ASN A 351 -9.48 11.94 -14.52
C ASN A 351 -8.35 12.98 -14.49
N GLN A 352 -7.49 12.96 -13.47
CA GLN A 352 -6.39 13.92 -13.30
C GLN A 352 -5.04 13.36 -13.82
N ARG A 353 -5.01 12.12 -14.31
CA ARG A 353 -3.80 11.46 -14.82
C ARG A 353 -3.48 11.89 -16.24
N PHE A 354 -2.22 12.18 -16.52
CA PHE A 354 -1.73 12.54 -17.86
C PHE A 354 -0.31 12.04 -18.11
N LEU A 355 0.14 12.05 -19.37
CA LEU A 355 1.56 11.88 -19.71
C LEU A 355 2.06 13.15 -20.38
N TYR A 356 1.50 13.46 -21.54
CA TYR A 356 1.70 14.75 -22.19
C TYR A 356 0.33 15.30 -22.57
N PRO A 357 0.18 16.63 -22.71
CA PRO A 357 -1.09 17.24 -23.09
C PRO A 357 -1.64 16.55 -24.33
N GLN A 358 -2.75 15.84 -24.14
CA GLN A 358 -3.55 15.34 -25.23
C GLN A 358 -4.42 16.54 -25.60
N HIS A 359 -4.07 17.27 -26.66
CA HIS A 359 -5.01 18.24 -27.22
C HIS A 359 -6.31 17.47 -27.46
N ALA A 360 -7.35 17.90 -26.74
CA ALA A 360 -8.65 17.26 -26.73
C ALA A 360 -9.12 17.09 -28.18
N LEU A 361 -9.21 15.85 -28.63
CA LEU A 361 -10.20 15.50 -29.65
C LEU A 361 -11.55 15.90 -29.05
N GLY A 362 -12.12 16.98 -29.58
CA GLY A 362 -13.21 17.72 -28.98
C GLY A 362 -14.40 16.84 -28.58
N THR A 363 -15.01 17.16 -27.46
CA THR A 363 -16.46 17.21 -27.20
C THR A 363 -16.69 17.48 -25.70
N GLY A 364 -17.39 18.57 -25.38
CA GLY A 364 -17.91 18.82 -24.02
C GLY A 364 -17.50 20.15 -23.42
N SER A 365 -18.16 21.22 -23.83
CA SER A 365 -18.17 22.51 -23.13
C SER A 365 -19.02 22.44 -21.85
N GLY A 366 -18.51 23.04 -20.77
CA GLY A 366 -19.23 23.38 -19.54
C GLY A 366 -18.88 24.81 -19.09
N PRO A 367 -19.73 25.50 -18.30
CA PRO A 367 -20.30 26.77 -18.75
C PRO A 367 -19.77 27.99 -17.97
N ASN A 368 -19.22 28.98 -18.69
CA ASN A 368 -19.32 30.42 -18.37
C ASN A 368 -18.37 31.24 -19.25
N SER A 369 -18.90 31.95 -20.26
CA SER A 369 -18.52 33.33 -20.61
C SER A 369 -19.32 33.79 -21.84
N ARG A 370 -19.51 35.10 -21.92
CA ARG A 370 -20.54 35.83 -22.67
C ARG A 370 -20.37 35.80 -24.20
N GLN A 371 -21.51 35.94 -24.87
CA GLN A 371 -21.70 36.18 -26.30
C GLN A 371 -20.82 37.31 -26.85
N THR A 372 -20.10 37.02 -27.94
CA THR A 372 -19.81 37.99 -29.01
C THR A 372 -19.85 37.27 -30.36
N THR A 373 -20.61 37.85 -31.29
CA THR A 373 -20.86 37.41 -32.67
C THR A 373 -19.63 37.59 -33.58
N GLY A 374 -19.25 36.58 -34.36
CA GLY A 374 -18.21 36.69 -35.39
C GLY A 374 -18.05 35.41 -36.23
N VAL A 375 -17.91 35.60 -37.55
CA VAL A 375 -17.85 34.62 -38.67
C VAL A 375 -16.75 33.55 -38.50
N PRO A 376 -16.92 32.28 -38.97
CA PRO A 376 -15.90 31.24 -38.84
C PRO A 376 -14.75 31.39 -39.86
N PRO A 377 -13.47 31.26 -39.48
CA PRO A 377 -12.36 31.05 -40.41
C PRO A 377 -12.00 29.57 -40.59
N ASN A 378 -11.47 29.26 -41.78
CA ASN A 378 -11.09 27.94 -42.31
C ASN A 378 -10.12 27.08 -41.45
N PRO A 379 -10.17 25.74 -41.55
CA PRO A 379 -9.35 24.80 -40.76
C PRO A 379 -8.06 24.37 -41.49
N VAL A 380 -7.02 25.22 -41.53
CA VAL A 380 -5.74 24.86 -42.22
C VAL A 380 -4.49 24.99 -41.32
N VAL A 381 -4.62 25.29 -40.03
CA VAL A 381 -3.45 25.54 -39.15
C VAL A 381 -3.24 24.44 -38.07
N GLU A 382 -4.04 23.38 -38.03
CA GLU A 382 -4.00 22.41 -36.91
C GLU A 382 -3.01 21.23 -37.06
N GLU A 383 -2.13 21.20 -38.07
CA GLU A 383 -1.17 20.10 -38.26
C GLU A 383 0.26 20.34 -37.73
N GLU A 384 0.62 21.57 -37.31
CA GLU A 384 2.02 21.87 -36.97
C GLU A 384 2.49 21.32 -35.61
N ASP A 385 1.59 20.93 -34.70
CA ASP A 385 1.94 20.76 -33.28
C ASP A 385 2.06 19.29 -32.79
N ARG A 386 2.02 18.30 -33.70
CA ARG A 386 2.09 16.87 -33.31
C ARG A 386 3.49 16.28 -33.16
N MET A 387 4.55 16.93 -33.67
CA MET A 387 5.93 16.39 -33.64
C MET A 387 7.02 17.42 -33.28
N GLY A 388 6.66 18.57 -32.70
CA GLY A 388 7.61 19.66 -32.41
C GLY A 388 8.07 20.40 -33.67
N GLN A 389 8.95 21.41 -33.54
CA GLN A 389 9.42 22.20 -34.69
C GLN A 389 10.28 21.35 -35.65
N LEU A 390 10.18 21.62 -36.95
CA LEU A 390 11.05 20.97 -37.96
C LEU A 390 12.52 21.31 -37.68
N PRO A 391 13.47 20.39 -37.94
CA PRO A 391 14.89 20.66 -37.76
C PRO A 391 15.35 21.91 -38.54
N ASN A 392 16.32 22.65 -38.00
CA ASN A 392 16.79 23.91 -38.58
C ASN A 392 17.22 23.77 -40.06
N GLY A 393 16.47 24.41 -40.96
CA GLY A 393 16.69 24.40 -42.40
C GLY A 393 15.67 23.57 -43.19
N TRP A 394 14.67 22.98 -42.54
CA TRP A 394 13.58 22.24 -43.20
C TRP A 394 12.26 23.03 -43.21
N GLU A 395 11.55 22.98 -44.34
CA GLU A 395 10.24 23.63 -44.56
C GLU A 395 9.24 22.59 -45.08
N LYS A 396 8.04 22.51 -44.48
CA LYS A 396 6.92 21.71 -45.01
C LYS A 396 6.19 22.53 -46.07
N ARG A 397 5.93 21.94 -47.23
CA ARG A 397 5.12 22.53 -48.31
C ARG A 397 3.99 21.58 -48.71
N VAL A 398 2.89 22.16 -49.21
CA VAL A 398 1.70 21.42 -49.62
C VAL A 398 1.43 21.71 -51.09
N GLN A 399 1.18 20.65 -51.88
CA GLN A 399 0.81 20.77 -53.28
C GLN A 399 -0.70 21.10 -53.43
N PRO A 400 -1.14 21.59 -54.60
CA PRO A 400 -2.55 21.90 -54.85
C PRO A 400 -3.51 20.70 -54.70
N ASP A 401 -2.99 19.47 -54.75
CA ASP A 401 -3.74 18.22 -54.53
C ASP A 401 -3.84 17.82 -53.04
N GLY A 402 -3.27 18.63 -52.13
CA GLY A 402 -3.28 18.41 -50.69
C GLY A 402 -2.12 17.53 -50.17
N ARG A 403 -1.22 17.05 -51.03
CA ARG A 403 -0.07 16.23 -50.58
C ARG A 403 1.06 17.09 -50.04
N CYS A 404 1.60 16.69 -48.89
CA CYS A 404 2.70 17.38 -48.22
C CYS A 404 4.06 16.83 -48.68
N TYR A 405 5.05 17.70 -48.82
CA TYR A 405 6.46 17.36 -49.05
C TYR A 405 7.35 18.31 -48.24
N PHE A 406 8.58 17.91 -47.95
CA PHE A 406 9.52 18.62 -47.08
C PHE A 406 10.74 19.07 -47.88
N VAL A 407 11.14 20.33 -47.69
CA VAL A 407 12.24 20.99 -48.41
C VAL A 407 13.37 21.27 -47.42
N ASN A 408 14.58 20.81 -47.70
CA ASN A 408 15.77 21.19 -46.94
C ASN A 408 16.50 22.33 -47.67
N HIS A 409 16.53 23.51 -47.07
CA HIS A 409 17.19 24.70 -47.63
C HIS A 409 18.72 24.63 -47.55
N LYS A 410 19.29 23.82 -46.66
CA LYS A 410 20.75 23.67 -46.51
C LYS A 410 21.32 22.74 -47.59
N SER A 411 20.68 21.60 -47.84
CA SER A 411 21.12 20.64 -48.88
C SER A 411 20.39 20.79 -50.21
N ARG A 412 19.39 21.67 -50.31
CA ARG A 412 18.56 21.93 -51.50
C ARG A 412 17.85 20.69 -52.06
N ILE A 413 17.43 19.78 -51.19
CA ILE A 413 16.66 18.59 -51.55
C ILE A 413 15.20 18.73 -51.13
N THR A 414 14.32 17.96 -51.78
CA THR A 414 12.92 17.79 -51.38
C THR A 414 12.59 16.32 -51.22
N GLN A 415 11.81 15.96 -50.22
CA GLN A 415 11.37 14.59 -49.95
C GLN A 415 9.90 14.54 -49.53
N TRP A 416 9.27 13.37 -49.59
CA TRP A 416 7.86 13.21 -49.27
C TRP A 416 7.64 12.82 -47.80
N GLU A 417 8.63 12.19 -47.22
CA GLU A 417 8.66 11.70 -45.86
C GLU A 417 9.13 12.80 -44.89
N ASP A 418 8.57 12.85 -43.68
CA ASP A 418 8.93 13.86 -42.69
C ASP A 418 10.36 13.61 -42.15
N PRO A 419 11.26 14.62 -42.16
CA PRO A 419 12.63 14.45 -41.65
C PRO A 419 12.67 14.08 -40.15
N ARG A 420 11.58 14.29 -39.40
CA ARG A 420 11.44 13.90 -37.99
C ARG A 420 11.15 12.41 -37.79
N THR A 421 10.71 11.70 -38.84
CA THR A 421 10.34 10.27 -38.76
C THR A 421 11.42 9.34 -39.30
N GLN A 422 12.50 9.89 -39.86
CA GLN A 422 13.63 9.16 -40.42
C GLN A 422 14.84 9.23 -39.48
N GLY A 423 14.92 8.31 -38.52
CA GLY A 423 16.06 8.21 -37.61
C GLY A 423 17.37 7.93 -38.35
N THR A 424 18.41 8.72 -38.07
CA THR A 424 19.85 8.49 -38.29
C THR A 424 20.39 8.22 -39.71
N GLU A 425 19.62 7.68 -40.67
CA GLU A 425 20.15 7.36 -42.01
C GLU A 425 20.54 8.63 -42.79
N LEU A 426 19.83 9.74 -42.61
CA LEU A 426 20.17 11.01 -43.29
C LEU A 426 21.32 11.79 -42.63
N ILE A 427 21.72 11.49 -41.39
CA ILE A 427 22.86 12.18 -40.77
C ILE A 427 24.17 11.60 -41.31
N ILE A 428 24.21 10.28 -41.54
CA ILE A 428 25.37 9.59 -42.11
C ILE A 428 25.48 9.93 -43.60
N ASP A 429 24.39 9.90 -44.37
CA ASP A 429 24.42 10.18 -45.81
C ASP A 429 24.75 11.65 -46.16
N ASN A 430 24.52 12.59 -45.24
CA ASN A 430 24.88 14.02 -45.39
C ASN A 430 26.25 14.40 -44.79
N SER A 431 27.02 13.44 -44.25
CA SER A 431 28.38 13.69 -43.76
C SER A 431 29.41 13.44 -44.86
N ASP A 432 30.37 14.36 -45.02
CA ASP A 432 31.44 14.24 -46.02
C ASP A 432 32.24 12.94 -45.80
N LEU A 433 32.55 12.22 -46.89
CA LEU A 433 33.39 11.02 -46.80
C LEU A 433 34.78 11.37 -46.27
N PRO A 434 35.42 10.48 -45.48
CA PRO A 434 36.81 10.67 -45.07
C PRO A 434 37.72 10.93 -46.28
N THR A 435 38.77 11.73 -46.09
CA THR A 435 39.67 12.12 -47.18
C THR A 435 40.23 10.89 -47.90
N GLY A 436 40.07 10.84 -49.23
CA GLY A 436 40.49 9.72 -50.07
C GLY A 436 39.43 8.64 -50.29
N TRP A 437 38.21 8.79 -49.76
CA TRP A 437 37.10 7.86 -50.04
C TRP A 437 36.11 8.41 -51.07
N GLU A 438 35.67 7.56 -51.99
CA GLU A 438 34.71 7.90 -53.05
C GLU A 438 33.54 6.91 -53.05
N VAL A 439 32.30 7.38 -53.18
CA VAL A 439 31.14 6.52 -53.42
C VAL A 439 30.95 6.30 -54.92
N ARG A 440 30.85 5.03 -55.31
CA ARG A 440 30.47 4.62 -56.66
C ARG A 440 29.24 3.72 -56.63
N LYS A 441 28.62 3.52 -57.79
CA LYS A 441 27.50 2.60 -57.97
C LYS A 441 27.85 1.55 -59.00
N THR A 442 27.41 0.32 -58.77
CA THR A 442 27.45 -0.74 -59.79
C THR A 442 26.44 -0.43 -60.90
N THR A 443 26.50 -1.15 -62.00
CA THR A 443 25.53 -1.05 -63.12
C THR A 443 24.09 -1.30 -62.67
N ASP A 444 23.91 -2.03 -61.56
CA ASP A 444 22.61 -2.38 -60.98
C ASP A 444 22.16 -1.36 -59.90
N GLY A 445 22.87 -0.25 -59.76
CA GLY A 445 22.53 0.85 -58.86
C GLY A 445 22.95 0.65 -57.40
N ILE A 446 23.66 -0.43 -57.08
CA ILE A 446 24.12 -0.74 -55.72
C ILE A 446 25.33 0.14 -55.39
N ARG A 447 25.28 0.86 -54.26
CA ARG A 447 26.36 1.72 -53.78
C ARG A 447 27.51 0.87 -53.21
N TYR A 448 28.75 1.25 -53.53
CA TYR A 448 29.96 0.73 -52.92
C TYR A 448 30.99 1.87 -52.77
N PHE A 449 31.92 1.71 -51.85
CA PHE A 449 32.88 2.72 -51.44
C PHE A 449 34.28 2.32 -51.93
N VAL A 450 35.01 3.29 -52.47
CA VAL A 450 36.36 3.14 -53.01
C VAL A 450 37.31 3.92 -52.13
N ASP A 451 38.26 3.23 -51.51
CA ASP A 451 39.35 3.86 -50.76
C ASP A 451 40.54 4.09 -51.70
N HIS A 452 40.79 5.35 -52.05
CA HIS A 452 41.93 5.75 -52.87
C HIS A 452 43.25 5.76 -52.10
N ASN A 453 43.23 5.68 -50.77
CA ASN A 453 44.44 5.61 -49.96
C ASN A 453 45.03 4.18 -49.93
N THR A 454 44.16 3.17 -49.94
CA THR A 454 44.55 1.75 -49.93
C THR A 454 44.30 1.03 -51.25
N HIS A 455 43.69 1.71 -52.21
CA HIS A 455 43.28 1.17 -53.52
C HIS A 455 42.37 -0.06 -53.42
N THR A 456 41.45 -0.05 -52.46
CA THR A 456 40.48 -1.14 -52.24
C THR A 456 39.04 -0.65 -52.39
N THR A 457 38.10 -1.60 -52.53
CA THR A 457 36.67 -1.31 -52.60
C THR A 457 35.90 -2.14 -51.57
N THR A 458 34.83 -1.60 -51.01
CA THR A 458 33.97 -2.28 -50.03
C THR A 458 32.51 -1.86 -50.19
N PHE A 459 31.57 -2.71 -49.77
CA PHE A 459 30.15 -2.37 -49.69
C PHE A 459 29.77 -1.76 -48.34
N GLU A 460 30.70 -1.73 -47.38
CA GLU A 460 30.52 -1.17 -46.05
C GLU A 460 30.94 0.31 -46.03
N ASP A 461 30.12 1.17 -45.43
CA ASP A 461 30.35 2.61 -45.41
C ASP A 461 31.49 2.96 -44.43
N PRO A 462 32.59 3.60 -44.87
CA PRO A 462 33.74 3.93 -44.01
C PRO A 462 33.38 4.88 -42.85
N ARG A 463 32.25 5.59 -42.93
CA ARG A 463 31.74 6.49 -41.87
C ARG A 463 31.18 5.74 -40.67
N THR A 464 30.93 4.43 -40.80
CA THR A 464 30.47 3.58 -39.69
C THR A 464 31.57 3.26 -38.66
N HIS A 465 32.84 3.42 -39.04
CA HIS A 465 34.01 3.12 -38.19
C HIS A 465 34.74 4.36 -37.65
N VAL A 466 34.32 5.57 -38.04
CA VAL A 466 34.87 6.82 -37.47
C VAL A 466 34.11 7.12 -36.17
N PRO A 467 34.78 7.30 -35.01
CA PRO A 467 34.11 7.74 -33.80
C PRO A 467 33.48 9.11 -34.09
N PRO A 468 32.23 9.39 -33.66
CA PRO A 468 31.54 10.62 -33.98
C PRO A 468 32.20 11.80 -33.26
N ILE A 469 33.24 12.37 -33.86
CA ILE A 469 33.84 13.62 -33.41
C ILE A 469 32.88 14.74 -33.84
N GLN A 470 32.35 15.43 -32.83
CA GLN A 470 31.42 16.56 -32.89
C GLN A 470 29.96 16.24 -33.26
N CYS A 471 29.38 15.24 -32.59
CA CYS A 471 27.97 15.33 -32.25
C CYS A 471 27.84 16.28 -31.05
N SER A 472 27.02 17.33 -31.14
CA SER A 472 26.75 18.23 -30.02
C SER A 472 26.39 17.39 -28.79
N THR A 473 27.20 17.49 -27.75
CA THR A 473 26.89 16.93 -26.44
C THR A 473 25.52 17.43 -26.02
N GLY A 474 24.63 16.51 -25.64
CA GLY A 474 23.37 16.89 -24.98
C GLY A 474 23.66 17.68 -23.70
N PRO A 475 22.64 18.22 -23.03
CA PRO A 475 22.78 18.98 -21.77
C PRO A 475 23.60 18.27 -20.68
N TYR A 476 23.74 16.94 -20.80
CA TYR A 476 24.42 16.06 -19.85
C TYR A 476 25.71 15.41 -20.39
N GLY A 477 26.27 15.88 -21.51
CA GLY A 477 27.60 15.43 -21.97
C GLY A 477 27.65 14.07 -22.66
N VAL A 478 26.49 13.48 -22.99
CA VAL A 478 26.36 12.22 -23.77
C VAL A 478 26.06 12.57 -25.24
N PRO A 479 26.49 11.76 -26.24
CA PRO A 479 26.12 11.99 -27.63
C PRO A 479 24.60 12.08 -27.80
N ALA A 480 24.08 13.12 -28.45
CA ALA A 480 22.63 13.35 -28.61
C ALA A 480 21.86 12.17 -29.27
N ALA A 481 22.56 11.28 -29.97
CA ALA A 481 22.01 10.04 -30.52
C ALA A 481 21.65 8.97 -29.46
N TYR A 482 22.27 9.05 -28.27
CA TYR A 482 22.06 8.13 -27.14
C TYR A 482 21.01 8.63 -26.15
N GLU A 483 20.70 9.93 -26.14
CA GLU A 483 19.70 10.51 -25.24
C GLU A 483 18.29 10.39 -25.86
N ARG A 484 17.73 9.18 -25.86
CA ARG A 484 16.32 8.99 -26.26
C ARG A 484 15.42 9.33 -25.08
N SER A 485 14.92 10.57 -25.06
CA SER A 485 13.98 11.01 -24.04
C SER A 485 12.78 10.08 -23.91
N PHE A 486 12.20 9.99 -22.72
CA PHE A 486 10.97 9.22 -22.48
C PHE A 486 9.85 9.58 -23.45
N ARG A 487 9.73 10.88 -23.78
CA ARG A 487 8.79 11.37 -24.80
C ARG A 487 9.01 10.72 -26.16
N TRP A 488 10.26 10.60 -26.60
CA TRP A 488 10.59 9.92 -27.86
C TRP A 488 10.23 8.43 -27.79
N LYS A 489 10.64 7.74 -26.72
CA LYS A 489 10.35 6.30 -26.54
C LYS A 489 8.84 6.05 -26.57
N LEU A 490 8.08 6.86 -25.84
CA LEU A 490 6.62 6.83 -25.82
C LEU A 490 6.02 7.06 -27.21
N SER A 491 6.52 8.05 -27.96
CA SER A 491 6.04 8.31 -29.32
C SER A 491 6.24 7.11 -30.26
N GLN A 492 7.39 6.45 -30.15
CA GLN A 492 7.71 5.25 -30.93
C GLN A 492 6.80 4.08 -30.54
N PHE A 493 6.58 3.87 -29.24
CA PHE A 493 5.63 2.87 -28.76
C PHE A 493 4.21 3.13 -29.26
N ARG A 494 3.74 4.38 -29.20
CA ARG A 494 2.43 4.77 -29.73
C ARG A 494 2.31 4.53 -31.23
N TYR A 495 3.37 4.80 -32.00
CA TYR A 495 3.42 4.49 -33.42
C TYR A 495 3.33 2.98 -33.69
N LEU A 496 4.03 2.15 -32.90
CA LEU A 496 3.91 0.69 -32.99
C LEU A 496 2.49 0.20 -32.71
N CYS A 497 1.82 0.72 -31.67
CA CYS A 497 0.43 0.39 -31.39
C CYS A 497 -0.52 0.84 -32.51
N GLN A 498 -0.31 2.03 -33.07
CA GLN A 498 -1.16 2.56 -34.15
C GLN A 498 -0.98 1.79 -35.45
N SER A 499 0.26 1.45 -35.82
CA SER A 499 0.57 0.68 -37.04
C SER A 499 0.08 -0.77 -36.98
N ASN A 500 -0.07 -1.32 -35.77
CA ASN A 500 -0.63 -2.66 -35.53
C ASN A 500 -2.13 -2.64 -35.19
N ALA A 501 -2.79 -1.47 -35.24
CA ALA A 501 -4.20 -1.34 -34.92
C ALA A 501 -5.07 -2.08 -35.95
N ILE A 502 -6.00 -2.86 -35.43
CA ILE A 502 -6.92 -3.65 -36.26
C ILE A 502 -8.19 -2.84 -36.47
N SER A 503 -8.62 -2.73 -37.72
CA SER A 503 -9.88 -2.07 -38.07
C SER A 503 -11.07 -2.79 -37.43
N SER A 504 -12.19 -2.08 -37.28
CA SER A 504 -13.36 -2.47 -36.47
C SER A 504 -13.20 -2.19 -34.97
N HIS A 505 -14.19 -2.62 -34.20
CA HIS A 505 -14.30 -2.41 -32.77
C HIS A 505 -14.68 -3.71 -32.06
N ILE A 506 -14.34 -3.79 -30.76
CA ILE A 506 -14.79 -4.83 -29.85
C ILE A 506 -15.70 -4.20 -28.80
N LYS A 507 -16.90 -4.77 -28.64
CA LYS A 507 -17.87 -4.32 -27.64
C LYS A 507 -17.75 -5.18 -26.38
N ILE A 508 -17.48 -4.55 -25.24
CA ILE A 508 -17.38 -5.19 -23.93
C ILE A 508 -18.54 -4.67 -23.07
N THR A 509 -19.46 -5.56 -22.69
CA THR A 509 -20.70 -5.21 -21.97
C THR A 509 -20.67 -5.72 -20.54
N VAL A 510 -20.51 -4.83 -19.57
CA VAL A 510 -20.26 -5.15 -18.15
C VAL A 510 -21.33 -4.54 -17.25
N SER A 511 -21.56 -5.11 -16.07
CA SER A 511 -22.30 -4.47 -14.98
C SER A 511 -21.33 -3.91 -13.93
N ARG A 512 -21.70 -2.80 -13.28
CA ARG A 512 -20.89 -2.23 -12.17
C ARG A 512 -20.80 -3.16 -10.95
N GLN A 513 -21.80 -4.02 -10.75
CA GLN A 513 -21.85 -4.95 -9.62
C GLN A 513 -20.98 -6.20 -9.86
N THR A 514 -20.86 -6.63 -11.12
CA THR A 514 -20.12 -7.85 -11.52
C THR A 514 -18.96 -7.52 -12.46
N LEU A 515 -18.36 -6.33 -12.28
CA LEU A 515 -17.38 -5.75 -13.20
C LEU A 515 -16.22 -6.68 -13.53
N PHE A 516 -15.62 -7.30 -12.51
CA PHE A 516 -14.48 -8.19 -12.67
C PHE A 516 -14.86 -9.43 -13.48
N GLU A 517 -15.90 -10.17 -13.07
CA GLU A 517 -16.33 -11.41 -13.73
C GLU A 517 -16.83 -11.18 -15.17
N ASP A 518 -17.62 -10.14 -15.40
CA ASP A 518 -18.09 -9.81 -16.76
C ASP A 518 -16.91 -9.45 -17.68
N SER A 519 -15.91 -8.73 -17.15
CA SER A 519 -14.70 -8.35 -17.90
C SER A 519 -13.81 -9.57 -18.17
N TYR A 520 -13.59 -10.40 -17.16
CA TYR A 520 -12.83 -11.65 -17.25
C TYR A 520 -13.39 -12.56 -18.34
N HIS A 521 -14.70 -12.87 -18.29
CA HIS A 521 -15.30 -13.77 -19.25
C HIS A 521 -15.26 -13.24 -20.69
N GLN A 522 -15.44 -11.94 -20.90
CA GLN A 522 -15.41 -11.36 -22.25
C GLN A 522 -13.99 -11.33 -22.81
N ILE A 523 -13.01 -10.90 -22.01
CA ILE A 523 -11.62 -10.78 -22.46
C ILE A 523 -10.99 -12.14 -22.71
N MET A 524 -11.30 -13.14 -21.88
CA MET A 524 -10.73 -14.48 -22.03
C MET A 524 -11.39 -15.32 -23.13
N ARG A 525 -12.65 -15.06 -23.48
CA ARG A 525 -13.33 -15.73 -24.61
C ARG A 525 -12.93 -15.16 -25.97
N SER A 526 -12.50 -13.91 -26.01
CA SER A 526 -12.03 -13.27 -27.23
C SER A 526 -10.58 -13.67 -27.55
N ALA A 527 -10.28 -13.75 -28.85
CA ALA A 527 -8.91 -13.93 -29.31
C ALA A 527 -8.06 -12.71 -28.94
N ALA A 528 -6.78 -12.91 -28.59
CA ALA A 528 -5.95 -11.82 -28.06
C ALA A 528 -5.76 -10.65 -29.03
N TYR A 529 -5.64 -10.91 -30.34
CA TYR A 529 -5.49 -9.85 -31.34
C TYR A 529 -6.72 -8.93 -31.41
N GLU A 530 -7.93 -9.42 -31.07
CA GLU A 530 -9.16 -8.61 -31.03
C GLU A 530 -9.06 -7.48 -30.00
N MET A 531 -8.23 -7.64 -28.97
CA MET A 531 -7.97 -6.60 -27.97
C MET A 531 -7.23 -5.39 -28.53
N ARG A 532 -6.67 -5.48 -29.74
CA ARG A 532 -6.04 -4.37 -30.47
C ARG A 532 -7.04 -3.54 -31.29
N LYS A 533 -8.30 -3.99 -31.40
CA LYS A 533 -9.38 -3.20 -32.02
C LYS A 533 -9.81 -2.06 -31.11
N ARG A 534 -10.50 -1.07 -31.67
CA ARG A 534 -11.09 0.01 -30.87
C ARG A 534 -12.05 -0.55 -29.82
N LEU A 535 -11.84 -0.19 -28.55
CA LEU A 535 -12.70 -0.62 -27.45
C LEU A 535 -14.00 0.19 -27.42
N TYR A 536 -15.12 -0.49 -27.23
CA TYR A 536 -16.42 0.09 -26.91
C TYR A 536 -16.93 -0.53 -25.61
N ILE A 537 -16.81 0.21 -24.51
CA ILE A 537 -17.29 -0.28 -23.22
C ILE A 537 -18.73 0.15 -23.00
N VAL A 538 -19.58 -0.78 -22.57
CA VAL A 538 -20.99 -0.53 -22.26
C VAL A 538 -21.31 -1.03 -20.86
N PHE A 539 -21.68 -0.12 -19.96
CA PHE A 539 -22.27 -0.47 -18.68
C PHE A 539 -23.76 -0.80 -18.85
N ARG A 540 -24.18 -1.99 -18.41
CA ARG A 540 -25.58 -2.43 -18.55
C ARG A 540 -26.52 -1.49 -17.78
N GLY A 541 -27.55 -1.00 -18.46
CA GLY A 541 -28.53 -0.09 -17.87
C GLY A 541 -28.12 1.38 -17.87
N GLU A 542 -26.96 1.73 -18.42
CA GLU A 542 -26.48 3.11 -18.52
C GLU A 542 -26.40 3.55 -19.99
N GLU A 543 -26.93 4.74 -20.28
CA GLU A 543 -26.75 5.37 -21.59
C GLU A 543 -25.41 6.10 -21.61
N GLY A 544 -24.43 5.55 -22.33
CA GLY A 544 -23.12 6.16 -22.51
C GLY A 544 -22.64 6.01 -23.94
N LEU A 545 -22.39 7.12 -24.62
CA LEU A 545 -21.64 7.15 -25.87
C LEU A 545 -20.14 7.18 -25.52
N ASP A 546 -19.42 6.08 -25.77
CA ASP A 546 -18.00 5.96 -25.42
C ASP A 546 -17.11 6.80 -26.37
N TYR A 547 -17.02 8.10 -26.10
CA TYR A 547 -16.00 9.00 -26.66
C TYR A 547 -14.66 8.88 -25.91
N GLY A 548 -14.47 7.85 -25.07
CA GLY A 548 -13.25 7.61 -24.30
C GLY A 548 -13.39 7.77 -22.79
N GLY A 549 -14.45 8.42 -22.30
CA GLY A 549 -14.71 8.56 -20.86
C GLY A 549 -15.07 7.23 -20.19
N VAL A 550 -15.99 6.48 -20.78
CA VAL A 550 -16.46 5.18 -20.26
C VAL A 550 -15.34 4.16 -20.26
N SER A 551 -14.53 4.10 -21.33
CA SER A 551 -13.35 3.23 -21.35
C SER A 551 -12.31 3.60 -20.29
N ARG A 552 -12.00 4.88 -20.06
CA ARG A 552 -11.10 5.32 -18.98
C ARG A 552 -11.61 4.87 -17.61
N GLU A 553 -12.88 5.10 -17.32
CA GLU A 553 -13.52 4.68 -16.07
C GLU A 553 -13.42 3.16 -15.88
N TRP A 554 -13.69 2.38 -16.93
CA TRP A 554 -13.61 0.92 -16.88
C TRP A 554 -12.21 0.41 -16.55
N PHE A 555 -11.15 0.95 -17.18
CA PHE A 555 -9.77 0.58 -16.83
C PHE A 555 -9.47 0.89 -15.36
N PHE A 556 -9.91 2.05 -14.89
CA PHE A 556 -9.64 2.50 -13.53
C PHE A 556 -10.36 1.64 -12.49
N LEU A 557 -11.66 1.40 -12.68
CA LEU A 557 -12.45 0.54 -11.79
C LEU A 557 -11.95 -0.91 -11.82
N LEU A 558 -11.72 -1.48 -13.01
CA LEU A 558 -11.26 -2.87 -13.12
C LEU A 558 -9.87 -3.04 -12.50
N SER A 559 -8.97 -2.06 -12.63
CA SER A 559 -7.67 -2.10 -11.98
C SER A 559 -7.71 -2.02 -10.45
N HIS A 560 -8.80 -1.53 -9.86
CA HIS A 560 -9.05 -1.65 -8.41
C HIS A 560 -9.61 -3.04 -8.06
N GLU A 561 -10.53 -3.54 -8.88
CA GLU A 561 -11.15 -4.87 -8.69
C GLU A 561 -10.16 -6.04 -8.78
N VAL A 562 -9.11 -5.96 -9.61
CA VAL A 562 -8.07 -7.00 -9.67
C VAL A 562 -7.32 -7.17 -8.34
N LEU A 563 -7.37 -6.17 -7.45
CA LEU A 563 -6.71 -6.17 -6.15
C LEU A 563 -7.60 -6.66 -5.02
N ASN A 564 -8.85 -7.06 -5.32
CA ASN A 564 -9.78 -7.55 -4.32
C ASN A 564 -9.17 -8.76 -3.57
N PRO A 565 -8.94 -8.65 -2.24
CA PRO A 565 -8.32 -9.71 -1.43
C PRO A 565 -9.06 -11.06 -1.49
N MET A 566 -10.35 -11.05 -1.83
CA MET A 566 -11.16 -12.26 -1.91
C MET A 566 -10.75 -13.20 -3.05
N TYR A 567 -10.17 -12.67 -4.12
CA TYR A 567 -9.65 -13.48 -5.22
C TYR A 567 -8.33 -14.18 -4.89
N CYS A 568 -7.67 -13.77 -3.80
CA CYS A 568 -6.40 -14.33 -3.31
C CYS A 568 -5.24 -14.23 -4.33
N LEU A 569 -5.28 -13.27 -5.26
CA LEU A 569 -4.26 -13.12 -6.31
C LEU A 569 -3.06 -12.31 -5.83
N PHE A 570 -3.31 -11.22 -5.11
CA PHE A 570 -2.29 -10.33 -4.60
C PHE A 570 -2.35 -10.26 -3.08
N GLU A 571 -1.23 -9.90 -2.49
CA GLU A 571 -1.10 -9.56 -1.08
C GLU A 571 -0.24 -8.30 -0.96
N TYR A 572 -0.32 -7.63 0.19
CA TYR A 572 0.54 -6.50 0.49
C TYR A 572 1.87 -7.03 1.02
N ALA A 573 2.96 -6.56 0.42
CA ALA A 573 4.32 -6.99 0.76
C ALA A 573 4.72 -6.60 2.20
N ASN A 574 4.16 -5.51 2.72
CA ASN A 574 4.38 -5.00 4.06
C ASN A 574 3.04 -4.70 4.75
N LYS A 575 3.07 -4.29 6.03
CA LYS A 575 1.90 -3.84 6.81
C LYS A 575 1.16 -2.61 6.24
N ASN A 576 1.61 -2.10 5.10
CA ASN A 576 1.10 -0.92 4.44
C ASN A 576 0.40 -1.26 3.12
N ASN A 577 -0.76 -0.62 2.89
CA ASN A 577 -1.66 -0.86 1.76
C ASN A 577 -1.15 -0.33 0.40
N TYR A 578 0.17 -0.26 0.17
CA TYR A 578 0.73 0.39 -1.02
C TYR A 578 1.59 -0.52 -1.91
N SER A 579 2.37 -1.44 -1.33
CA SER A 579 3.25 -2.34 -2.09
C SER A 579 2.56 -3.68 -2.34
N LEU A 580 1.95 -3.85 -3.51
CA LEU A 580 1.28 -5.09 -3.90
C LEU A 580 2.27 -6.05 -4.55
N GLN A 581 2.24 -7.31 -4.11
CA GLN A 581 2.98 -8.42 -4.71
C GLN A 581 2.02 -9.58 -5.04
N ILE A 582 2.44 -10.44 -5.96
CA ILE A 582 1.72 -11.68 -6.24
C ILE A 582 1.71 -12.54 -4.97
N ASN A 583 0.54 -13.05 -4.59
CA ASN A 583 0.40 -13.93 -3.45
C ASN A 583 0.93 -15.33 -3.80
N PRO A 584 1.97 -15.84 -3.11
CA PRO A 584 2.46 -17.21 -3.32
C PRO A 584 1.40 -18.28 -3.06
N ALA A 585 0.46 -18.01 -2.15
CA ALA A 585 -0.69 -18.86 -1.84
C ALA A 585 -1.89 -18.66 -2.79
N SER A 586 -1.71 -18.02 -3.94
CA SER A 586 -2.78 -17.83 -4.93
C SER A 586 -3.33 -19.13 -5.50
N TYR A 587 -2.56 -20.23 -5.46
CA TYR A 587 -3.01 -21.57 -5.88
C TYR A 587 -4.24 -22.08 -5.11
N VAL A 588 -4.56 -21.50 -3.95
CA VAL A 588 -5.82 -21.77 -3.25
C VAL A 588 -7.03 -21.43 -4.11
N ASN A 589 -6.90 -20.42 -4.96
CA ASN A 589 -7.83 -20.20 -6.06
C ASN A 589 -7.43 -21.10 -7.24
N PRO A 590 -8.24 -22.10 -7.59
CA PRO A 590 -7.89 -23.08 -8.63
C PRO A 590 -7.78 -22.47 -10.03
N ASP A 591 -8.40 -21.31 -10.25
CA ASP A 591 -8.38 -20.60 -11.53
C ASP A 591 -7.37 -19.43 -11.51
N HIS A 592 -6.49 -19.34 -10.50
CA HIS A 592 -5.56 -18.22 -10.33
C HIS A 592 -4.70 -17.95 -11.57
N LEU A 593 -4.16 -18.98 -12.24
CA LEU A 593 -3.35 -18.80 -13.45
C LEU A 593 -4.16 -18.18 -14.61
N LEU A 594 -5.45 -18.53 -14.73
CA LEU A 594 -6.33 -17.92 -15.73
C LEU A 594 -6.61 -16.45 -15.39
N TYR A 595 -6.77 -16.12 -14.10
CA TYR A 595 -6.88 -14.74 -13.66
C TYR A 595 -5.59 -13.94 -13.90
N PHE A 596 -4.41 -14.50 -13.64
CA PHE A 596 -3.14 -13.84 -13.97
C PHE A 596 -2.98 -13.61 -15.47
N LYS A 597 -3.34 -14.59 -16.31
CA LYS A 597 -3.37 -14.42 -17.77
C LYS A 597 -4.33 -13.33 -18.22
N PHE A 598 -5.52 -13.26 -17.62
CA PHE A 598 -6.48 -12.18 -17.83
C PHE A 598 -5.89 -10.82 -17.44
N ILE A 599 -5.27 -10.71 -16.26
CA ILE A 599 -4.61 -9.49 -15.78
C ILE A 599 -3.50 -9.07 -16.75
N GLY A 600 -2.71 -10.02 -17.25
CA GLY A 600 -1.70 -9.77 -18.29
C GLY A 600 -2.30 -9.12 -19.54
N ARG A 601 -3.38 -9.70 -20.09
CA ARG A 601 -4.11 -9.12 -21.23
C ARG A 601 -4.64 -7.73 -20.92
N PHE A 602 -5.21 -7.54 -19.73
CA PHE A 602 -5.76 -6.27 -19.27
C PHE A 602 -4.70 -5.16 -19.17
N ILE A 603 -3.53 -5.44 -18.58
CA ILE A 603 -2.41 -4.50 -18.48
C ILE A 603 -1.89 -4.15 -19.89
N ALA A 604 -1.76 -5.15 -20.77
CA ALA A 604 -1.35 -4.91 -22.15
C ALA A 604 -2.37 -4.06 -22.92
N MET A 605 -3.67 -4.27 -22.70
CA MET A 605 -4.73 -3.41 -23.25
C MET A 605 -4.60 -1.97 -22.75
N ALA A 606 -4.30 -1.76 -21.46
CA ALA A 606 -4.12 -0.43 -20.89
C ALA A 606 -2.98 0.32 -21.60
N LEU A 607 -1.84 -0.35 -21.79
CA LEU A 607 -0.70 0.21 -22.54
C LEU A 607 -1.05 0.48 -24.00
N TYR A 608 -1.61 -0.52 -24.70
CA TYR A 608 -1.92 -0.44 -26.12
C TYR A 608 -2.86 0.75 -26.45
N HIS A 609 -3.93 0.91 -25.66
CA HIS A 609 -4.95 1.94 -25.87
C HIS A 609 -4.62 3.27 -25.19
N GLY A 610 -3.53 3.34 -24.43
CA GLY A 610 -3.12 4.53 -23.70
C GLY A 610 -4.15 4.92 -22.65
N ARG A 611 -4.45 3.97 -21.77
CA ARG A 611 -5.34 4.10 -20.64
C ARG A 611 -4.56 3.84 -19.36
N PHE A 612 -4.87 4.61 -18.33
CA PHE A 612 -4.20 4.50 -17.04
C PHE A 612 -4.94 3.54 -16.11
N ILE A 613 -4.21 2.93 -15.20
CA ILE A 613 -4.73 2.08 -14.13
C ILE A 613 -4.59 2.78 -12.77
N TYR A 614 -5.46 2.43 -11.82
CA TYR A 614 -5.54 3.03 -10.48
C TYR A 614 -4.29 2.75 -9.65
N SER A 615 -3.91 1.47 -9.55
CA SER A 615 -2.73 1.08 -8.79
C SER A 615 -1.59 0.62 -9.67
N GLY A 616 -0.40 1.12 -9.38
CA GLY A 616 0.85 0.59 -9.89
C GLY A 616 1.28 -0.66 -9.13
N PHE A 617 2.15 -1.44 -9.76
CA PHE A 617 2.85 -2.56 -9.14
C PHE A 617 4.19 -2.10 -8.55
N THR A 618 4.86 -2.97 -7.80
CA THR A 618 6.19 -2.66 -7.28
C THR A 618 7.23 -2.59 -8.41
N MET A 619 8.31 -1.82 -8.21
CA MET A 619 9.41 -1.74 -9.20
C MET A 619 9.97 -3.12 -9.63
N PRO A 620 10.13 -4.10 -8.73
CA PRO A 620 10.60 -5.44 -9.10
C PRO A 620 9.63 -6.16 -10.05
N PHE A 621 8.32 -5.91 -9.94
CA PHE A 621 7.33 -6.44 -10.86
C PHE A 621 7.54 -5.89 -12.28
N TYR A 622 7.77 -4.58 -12.42
CA TYR A 622 8.05 -3.97 -13.73
C TYR A 622 9.40 -4.43 -14.31
N LYS A 623 10.43 -4.60 -13.48
CA LYS A 623 11.70 -5.20 -13.92
C LYS A 623 11.49 -6.61 -14.48
N ARG A 624 10.67 -7.43 -13.80
CA ARG A 624 10.30 -8.78 -14.27
C ARG A 624 9.60 -8.72 -15.64
N MET A 625 8.67 -7.79 -15.83
CA MET A 625 8.00 -7.57 -17.14
C MET A 625 8.98 -7.19 -18.25
N LEU A 626 9.98 -6.38 -17.94
CA LEU A 626 11.01 -5.95 -18.89
C LEU A 626 12.14 -6.97 -19.06
N ASN A 627 12.03 -8.14 -18.43
CA ASN A 627 13.07 -9.17 -18.38
C ASN A 627 14.43 -8.62 -17.87
N LYS A 628 14.39 -7.68 -16.93
CA LYS A 628 15.56 -7.13 -16.25
C LYS A 628 15.92 -7.97 -15.03
N LYS A 629 17.22 -8.04 -14.73
CA LYS A 629 17.74 -8.74 -13.55
C LYS A 629 17.30 -8.03 -12.27
N LEU A 630 16.76 -8.80 -11.32
CA LEU A 630 16.45 -8.33 -9.98
C LEU A 630 17.73 -8.29 -9.13
N THR A 631 17.82 -7.28 -8.28
CA THR A 631 19.00 -6.99 -7.45
C THR A 631 18.63 -7.04 -5.96
N MET A 632 19.63 -7.16 -5.08
CA MET A 632 19.38 -7.17 -3.63
C MET A 632 18.65 -5.90 -3.16
N LYS A 633 18.96 -4.74 -3.75
CA LYS A 633 18.31 -3.46 -3.43
C LYS A 633 16.81 -3.46 -3.74
N ASP A 634 16.38 -4.21 -4.74
CA ASP A 634 14.97 -4.33 -5.09
C ASP A 634 14.14 -4.94 -3.94
N ILE A 635 14.77 -5.76 -3.10
CA ILE A 635 14.13 -6.36 -1.92
C ILE A 635 13.76 -5.30 -0.89
N GLU A 636 14.53 -4.22 -0.75
CA GLU A 636 14.26 -3.15 0.25
C GLU A 636 12.80 -2.71 0.17
N SER A 637 12.30 -2.47 -1.04
CA SER A 637 10.91 -2.03 -1.29
C SER A 637 9.81 -3.04 -0.94
N ILE A 638 10.15 -4.32 -0.89
CA ILE A 638 9.24 -5.45 -0.65
C ILE A 638 9.33 -5.90 0.80
N ASP A 639 10.55 -6.11 1.29
CA ASP A 639 10.86 -6.76 2.57
C ASP A 639 12.10 -6.09 3.20
N PRO A 640 11.92 -4.94 3.87
CA PRO A 640 13.02 -4.17 4.42
C PRO A 640 13.82 -4.94 5.48
N GLU A 641 13.16 -5.79 6.27
CA GLU A 641 13.81 -6.58 7.33
C GLU A 641 14.73 -7.66 6.74
N PHE A 642 14.26 -8.37 5.70
CA PHE A 642 15.09 -9.33 4.98
C PHE A 642 16.25 -8.64 4.26
N TYR A 643 16.01 -7.50 3.61
CA TYR A 643 17.06 -6.70 2.99
C TYR A 643 18.15 -6.29 3.99
N ASN A 644 17.78 -5.77 5.16
CA ASN A 644 18.73 -5.40 6.21
C ASN A 644 19.55 -6.60 6.70
N SER A 645 18.96 -7.79 6.75
CA SER A 645 19.65 -9.02 7.11
C SER A 645 20.72 -9.38 6.08
N LEU A 646 20.42 -9.29 4.79
CA LEU A 646 21.39 -9.52 3.71
C LEU A 646 22.51 -8.47 3.68
N VAL A 647 22.17 -7.20 3.91
CA VAL A 647 23.16 -6.11 4.05
C VAL A 647 24.10 -6.41 5.21
N TRP A 648 23.57 -6.86 6.35
CA TRP A 648 24.39 -7.21 7.50
C TRP A 648 25.35 -8.37 7.19
N ILE A 649 24.87 -9.44 6.54
CA ILE A 649 25.71 -10.57 6.12
C ILE A 649 26.83 -10.11 5.19
N ARG A 650 26.52 -9.23 4.23
CA ARG A 650 27.51 -8.67 3.29
C ARG A 650 28.61 -7.90 4.01
N ASP A 651 28.22 -7.04 4.95
CA ASP A 651 29.12 -6.02 5.52
C ASP A 651 29.88 -6.49 6.79
N ASN A 652 29.55 -7.67 7.33
CA ASN A 652 30.18 -8.22 8.54
C ASN A 652 30.96 -9.51 8.24
N ASN A 653 31.97 -9.79 9.07
CA ASN A 653 32.72 -11.04 9.05
C ASN A 653 31.92 -12.13 9.77
N LEU A 654 31.60 -13.22 9.07
CA LEU A 654 30.75 -14.30 9.59
C LEU A 654 31.53 -15.22 10.54
N GLU A 655 32.84 -15.39 10.33
CA GLU A 655 33.69 -16.21 11.19
C GLU A 655 33.89 -15.62 12.58
N GLU A 656 33.93 -14.28 12.69
CA GLU A 656 34.07 -13.57 13.98
C GLU A 656 32.75 -13.50 14.76
N SER A 657 31.62 -13.67 14.09
CA SER A 657 30.29 -13.41 14.66
C SER A 657 29.64 -14.62 15.35
N ASP A 658 30.27 -15.81 15.31
CA ASP A 658 29.73 -17.09 15.80
C ASP A 658 28.32 -17.41 15.26
N ILE A 659 28.06 -16.99 14.02
CA ILE A 659 26.80 -17.24 13.32
C ILE A 659 26.97 -18.44 12.39
N GLU A 660 26.13 -19.45 12.59
CA GLU A 660 26.12 -20.65 11.76
C GLU A 660 24.94 -20.59 10.78
N MET A 661 25.28 -20.54 9.49
CA MET A 661 24.34 -20.47 8.39
C MET A 661 24.72 -21.49 7.32
N TYR A 662 23.72 -21.97 6.58
CA TYR A 662 23.89 -22.96 5.50
C TYR A 662 23.14 -22.48 4.25
N PHE A 663 23.39 -23.12 3.10
CA PHE A 663 22.70 -22.83 1.84
C PHE A 663 21.30 -23.49 1.79
N GLY A 664 20.54 -23.39 2.88
CA GLY A 664 19.18 -23.89 3.01
C GLY A 664 18.28 -22.82 3.62
N VAL A 665 17.00 -22.82 3.24
CA VAL A 665 16.03 -21.84 3.72
C VAL A 665 14.66 -22.48 3.95
N ASP A 666 14.06 -22.14 5.08
CA ASP A 666 12.68 -22.50 5.41
C ASP A 666 11.76 -21.31 5.14
N PHE A 667 10.58 -21.58 4.58
CA PHE A 667 9.54 -20.57 4.45
C PHE A 667 8.16 -21.17 4.67
N GLU A 668 7.28 -20.37 5.24
CA GLU A 668 5.92 -20.79 5.56
C GLU A 668 4.94 -20.32 4.49
N VAL A 669 4.12 -21.24 3.98
CA VAL A 669 2.99 -20.95 3.09
C VAL A 669 1.74 -21.59 3.68
N LEU A 670 0.74 -20.76 4.05
CA LEU A 670 -0.52 -21.19 4.65
C LEU A 670 -0.35 -22.09 5.91
N GLY A 671 0.64 -21.80 6.76
CA GLY A 671 0.91 -22.62 7.94
C GLY A 671 1.82 -23.83 7.70
N GLN A 672 2.17 -24.13 6.45
CA GLN A 672 3.10 -25.22 6.11
C GLN A 672 4.50 -24.67 5.93
N VAL A 673 5.44 -25.15 6.74
CA VAL A 673 6.87 -24.88 6.57
C VAL A 673 7.41 -25.76 5.43
N VAL A 674 7.94 -25.12 4.40
CA VAL A 674 8.59 -25.74 3.24
C VAL A 674 10.08 -25.42 3.31
N HIS A 675 10.89 -26.47 3.28
CA HIS A 675 12.35 -26.38 3.24
C HIS A 675 12.84 -26.37 1.79
N HIS A 676 13.83 -25.52 1.48
CA HIS A 676 14.42 -25.38 0.16
C HIS A 676 15.94 -25.23 0.24
N GLU A 677 16.68 -26.13 -0.41
CA GLU A 677 18.13 -25.99 -0.58
C GLU A 677 18.44 -25.02 -1.74
N LEU A 678 19.24 -23.98 -1.50
CA LEU A 678 19.63 -22.99 -2.52
C LEU A 678 20.60 -23.54 -3.55
N ILE A 679 21.38 -24.56 -3.16
CA ILE A 679 22.28 -25.35 -3.99
C ILE A 679 22.11 -26.82 -3.65
N GLU A 680 22.59 -27.72 -4.50
CA GLU A 680 22.55 -29.15 -4.23
C GLU A 680 23.31 -29.51 -2.94
N ASN A 681 22.67 -30.21 -2.00
CA ASN A 681 23.19 -30.48 -0.65
C ASN A 681 23.51 -29.22 0.16
N GLY A 682 22.78 -28.12 -0.08
CA GLY A 682 23.00 -26.82 0.55
C GLY A 682 22.98 -26.85 2.09
N ASP A 683 22.22 -27.76 2.69
CA ASP A 683 22.15 -27.93 4.14
C ASP A 683 23.47 -28.36 4.78
N LYS A 684 24.39 -28.90 3.99
CA LYS A 684 25.72 -29.34 4.46
C LYS A 684 26.81 -28.31 4.16
N VAL A 685 26.49 -27.28 3.37
CA VAL A 685 27.45 -26.26 2.94
C VAL A 685 27.30 -25.04 3.84
N LYS A 686 28.29 -24.83 4.72
CA LYS A 686 28.31 -23.68 5.62
C LYS A 686 28.58 -22.39 4.85
N VAL A 687 27.86 -21.33 5.19
CA VAL A 687 28.12 -19.98 4.69
C VAL A 687 29.33 -19.41 5.43
N THR A 688 30.28 -18.88 4.67
CA THR A 688 31.58 -18.34 5.10
C THR A 688 31.82 -17.03 4.37
N ASP A 689 32.78 -16.22 4.82
CA ASP A 689 33.13 -14.98 4.11
C ASP A 689 33.59 -15.21 2.66
N ALA A 690 34.14 -16.38 2.34
CA ALA A 690 34.55 -16.73 0.98
C ALA A 690 33.38 -17.05 0.04
N ASN A 691 32.20 -17.44 0.56
CA ASN A 691 31.05 -17.85 -0.24
C ASN A 691 29.76 -17.04 0.03
N LYS A 692 29.80 -16.06 0.94
CA LYS A 692 28.62 -15.28 1.33
C LYS A 692 28.01 -14.48 0.17
N ASP A 693 28.81 -14.05 -0.81
CA ASP A 693 28.29 -13.34 -1.98
C ASP A 693 27.40 -14.25 -2.86
N GLU A 694 27.79 -15.51 -3.02
CA GLU A 694 26.98 -16.53 -3.71
C GLU A 694 25.67 -16.78 -2.95
N TYR A 695 25.76 -16.92 -1.62
CA TYR A 695 24.59 -17.08 -0.75
C TYR A 695 23.62 -15.88 -0.86
N ILE A 696 24.13 -14.65 -0.79
CA ILE A 696 23.32 -13.43 -0.93
C ILE A 696 22.63 -13.38 -2.29
N ARG A 697 23.35 -13.72 -3.37
CA ARG A 697 22.80 -13.76 -4.73
C ARG A 697 21.65 -14.77 -4.83
N LEU A 698 21.84 -15.99 -4.34
CA LEU A 698 20.84 -17.05 -4.38
C LEU A 698 19.64 -16.73 -3.50
N MET A 699 19.85 -16.20 -2.29
CA MET A 699 18.78 -15.74 -1.40
C MET A 699 17.97 -14.60 -2.02
N THR A 700 18.64 -13.67 -2.71
CA THR A 700 17.98 -12.58 -3.42
C THR A 700 17.08 -13.10 -4.53
N GLU A 701 17.60 -13.99 -5.38
CA GLU A 701 16.86 -14.62 -6.47
C GLU A 701 15.66 -15.39 -5.94
N TRP A 702 15.90 -16.28 -4.97
CA TRP A 702 14.86 -17.10 -4.35
C TRP A 702 13.76 -16.26 -3.69
N ARG A 703 14.11 -15.23 -2.90
CA ARG A 703 13.11 -14.38 -2.22
C ARG A 703 12.18 -13.67 -3.20
N MET A 704 12.70 -13.34 -4.38
CA MET A 704 11.98 -12.60 -5.41
C MET A 704 11.14 -13.49 -6.33
N THR A 705 11.46 -14.79 -6.44
CA THR A 705 10.74 -15.70 -7.35
C THR A 705 9.85 -16.71 -6.64
N ARG A 706 10.17 -17.09 -5.39
CA ARG A 706 9.54 -18.23 -4.70
C ARG A 706 8.01 -18.20 -4.75
N GLY A 707 7.43 -19.30 -5.24
CA GLY A 707 6.00 -19.57 -5.21
C GLY A 707 5.16 -18.65 -6.10
N ILE A 708 5.78 -17.84 -6.96
CA ILE A 708 5.10 -16.91 -7.87
C ILE A 708 5.49 -17.12 -9.34
N GLU A 709 6.26 -18.14 -9.66
CA GLU A 709 6.81 -18.40 -10.99
C GLU A 709 5.72 -18.65 -12.03
N GLU A 710 4.79 -19.57 -11.74
CA GLU A 710 3.70 -19.91 -12.67
C GLU A 710 2.74 -18.73 -12.88
N GLN A 711 2.46 -17.99 -11.80
CA GLN A 711 1.62 -16.80 -11.81
C GLN A 711 2.25 -15.70 -12.66
N THR A 712 3.56 -15.46 -12.47
CA THR A 712 4.32 -14.50 -13.28
C THR A 712 4.28 -14.91 -14.74
N GLN A 713 4.56 -16.18 -15.05
CA GLN A 713 4.57 -16.66 -16.43
C GLN A 713 3.19 -16.49 -17.08
N ALA A 714 2.11 -16.90 -16.41
CA ALA A 714 0.76 -16.75 -16.92
C ALA A 714 0.40 -15.28 -17.21
N LEU A 715 0.83 -14.36 -16.35
CA LEU A 715 0.67 -12.93 -16.55
C LEU A 715 1.46 -12.42 -17.77
N LEU A 716 2.73 -12.80 -17.89
CA LEU A 716 3.57 -12.40 -19.02
C LEU A 716 3.08 -12.99 -20.35
N ASP A 717 2.57 -14.22 -20.35
CA ASP A 717 1.95 -14.84 -21.52
C ASP A 717 0.71 -14.05 -21.96
N GLY A 718 -0.19 -13.74 -21.02
CA GLY A 718 -1.37 -12.93 -21.29
C GLY A 718 -1.02 -11.53 -21.81
N PHE A 719 0.03 -10.92 -21.27
CA PHE A 719 0.54 -9.63 -21.72
C PHE A 719 1.07 -9.72 -23.15
N ASN A 720 1.98 -10.66 -23.40
CA ASN A 720 2.70 -10.82 -24.67
C ASN A 720 1.77 -11.19 -25.85
N GLU A 721 0.64 -11.86 -25.56
CA GLU A 721 -0.42 -12.13 -26.53
C GLU A 721 -1.03 -10.84 -27.13
N VAL A 722 -1.08 -9.74 -26.37
CA VAL A 722 -1.69 -8.48 -26.80
C VAL A 722 -0.62 -7.46 -27.21
N VAL A 723 0.38 -7.21 -26.36
CA VAL A 723 1.52 -6.32 -26.63
C VAL A 723 2.80 -7.14 -26.54
N ALA A 724 3.54 -7.26 -27.63
CA ALA A 724 4.81 -7.97 -27.62
C ALA A 724 5.80 -7.29 -26.65
N LEU A 725 6.41 -8.06 -25.75
CA LEU A 725 7.36 -7.53 -24.76
C LEU A 725 8.56 -6.81 -25.41
N GLU A 726 8.93 -7.20 -26.64
CA GLU A 726 10.00 -6.54 -27.40
C GLU A 726 9.73 -5.05 -27.66
N TRP A 727 8.46 -4.63 -27.74
CA TRP A 727 8.11 -3.21 -27.94
C TRP A 727 8.49 -2.35 -26.73
N LEU A 728 8.74 -2.98 -25.57
CA LEU A 728 9.13 -2.32 -24.34
C LEU A 728 10.65 -2.28 -24.13
N LYS A 729 11.47 -2.82 -25.05
CA LYS A 729 12.92 -3.02 -24.84
C LYS A 729 13.74 -1.76 -24.53
N TYR A 730 13.23 -0.59 -24.91
CA TYR A 730 13.90 0.70 -24.67
C TYR A 730 13.43 1.40 -23.39
N PHE A 731 12.40 0.87 -22.73
CA PHE A 731 11.87 1.44 -21.51
C PHE A 731 12.55 0.85 -20.29
N ASP A 732 12.72 1.68 -19.27
CA ASP A 732 13.01 1.20 -17.92
C ASP A 732 11.73 0.96 -17.11
N GLU A 733 11.89 0.36 -15.93
CA GLU A 733 10.80 0.00 -15.02
C GLU A 733 10.00 1.22 -14.53
N ARG A 734 10.63 2.40 -14.44
CA ARG A 734 10.01 3.64 -13.99
C ARG A 734 9.21 4.28 -15.10
N GLU A 735 9.76 4.27 -16.32
CA GLU A 735 9.06 4.70 -17.52
C GLU A 735 7.85 3.80 -17.79
N LEU A 736 7.97 2.49 -17.55
CA LEU A 736 6.84 1.56 -17.64
C LEU A 736 5.77 1.84 -16.57
N GLU A 737 6.15 2.14 -15.33
CA GLU A 737 5.21 2.60 -14.30
C GLU A 737 4.47 3.87 -14.77
N LEU A 738 5.20 4.86 -15.29
CA LEU A 738 4.62 6.10 -15.80
C LEU A 738 3.61 5.83 -16.94
N MET A 739 3.93 4.93 -17.87
CA MET A 739 3.04 4.57 -18.96
C MET A 739 1.72 3.95 -18.49
N LEU A 740 1.75 3.19 -17.40
CA LEU A 740 0.59 2.50 -16.84
C LEU A 740 -0.21 3.38 -15.86
N CYS A 741 0.45 4.12 -14.98
CA CYS A 741 -0.21 4.87 -13.91
C CYS A 741 -0.51 6.32 -14.30
N GLY A 742 0.20 6.85 -15.29
CA GLY A 742 0.18 8.27 -15.63
C GLY A 742 0.84 9.15 -14.56
N MET A 743 1.29 10.31 -15.00
CA MET A 743 1.72 11.40 -14.12
C MET A 743 0.51 12.13 -13.54
N GLN A 744 0.76 12.78 -12.41
CA GLN A 744 -0.13 13.77 -11.80
C GLN A 744 0.62 15.10 -11.77
N GLU A 745 -0.13 16.20 -11.74
CA GLU A 745 0.49 17.49 -11.46
C GLU A 745 0.95 17.49 -10.01
N ILE A 746 2.25 17.73 -9.79
CA ILE A 746 2.82 17.70 -8.45
C ILE A 746 2.78 19.11 -7.87
N ASP A 747 1.97 19.27 -6.82
CA ASP A 747 1.97 20.48 -6.00
C ASP A 747 3.27 20.57 -5.20
N VAL A 748 4.15 21.46 -5.65
CA VAL A 748 5.47 21.68 -5.03
C VAL A 748 5.35 22.38 -3.68
N GLU A 749 4.30 23.17 -3.46
CA GLU A 749 4.09 23.86 -2.19
C GLU A 749 3.65 22.87 -1.12
N ASP A 750 2.69 22.00 -1.44
CA ASP A 750 2.27 20.90 -0.58
C ASP A 750 3.45 19.97 -0.24
N TRP A 751 4.25 19.59 -1.25
CA TRP A 751 5.45 18.78 -1.05
C TRP A 751 6.44 19.45 -0.10
N GLN A 752 6.73 20.73 -0.31
CA GLN A 752 7.65 21.49 0.53
C GLN A 752 7.14 21.66 1.97
N GLN A 753 5.83 21.88 2.13
CA GLN A 753 5.17 22.07 3.43
C GLN A 753 5.26 20.81 4.30
N HIS A 754 5.06 19.64 3.71
CA HIS A 754 5.00 18.36 4.42
C HIS A 754 6.32 17.59 4.45
N THR A 755 7.42 18.17 3.94
CA THR A 755 8.76 17.57 4.04
C THR A 755 9.38 17.76 5.42
N ILE A 756 9.92 16.68 5.98
CA ILE A 756 10.71 16.66 7.21
C ILE A 756 12.23 16.66 6.90
N TYR A 757 13.02 17.25 7.81
CA TYR A 757 14.48 17.37 7.64
C TYR A 757 15.20 16.74 8.83
N ARG A 758 16.22 15.92 8.56
CA ARG A 758 17.10 15.31 9.56
C ARG A 758 18.52 15.78 9.35
N HIS A 759 19.17 16.29 10.39
CA HIS A 759 20.52 16.88 10.31
C HIS A 759 20.66 18.05 9.31
N TYR A 760 19.52 18.52 8.80
CA TYR A 760 19.30 19.74 8.04
C TYR A 760 18.12 20.49 8.67
N ASN A 761 17.93 21.73 8.26
CA ASN A 761 16.76 22.52 8.56
C ASN A 761 16.32 23.30 7.32
N ARG A 762 15.14 23.93 7.37
CA ARG A 762 14.59 24.72 6.25
C ARG A 762 15.52 25.84 5.76
N THR A 763 16.40 26.36 6.63
CA THR A 763 17.35 27.43 6.30
C THR A 763 18.68 26.93 5.72
N SER A 764 18.91 25.61 5.70
CA SER A 764 20.17 25.03 5.22
C SER A 764 20.34 25.32 3.72
N LYS A 765 21.56 25.66 3.29
CA LYS A 765 21.86 26.02 1.90
C LYS A 765 21.40 24.92 0.93
N GLN A 766 21.72 23.67 1.23
CA GLN A 766 21.37 22.50 0.42
C GLN A 766 19.86 22.28 0.32
N ILE A 767 19.10 22.61 1.37
CA ILE A 767 17.63 22.50 1.36
C ILE A 767 17.01 23.59 0.49
N ASN A 768 17.51 24.83 0.59
CA ASN A 768 17.09 25.91 -0.30
C ASN A 768 17.42 25.60 -1.77
N TRP A 769 18.61 25.07 -2.03
CA TRP A 769 19.03 24.60 -3.35
C TRP A 769 18.18 23.44 -3.87
N PHE A 770 17.85 22.46 -3.03
CA PHE A 770 16.96 21.37 -3.40
C PHE A 770 15.58 21.90 -3.85
N TRP A 771 14.95 22.79 -3.08
CA TRP A 771 13.65 23.34 -3.48
C TRP A 771 13.73 24.29 -4.67
N GLN A 772 14.84 25.00 -4.84
CA GLN A 772 15.12 25.75 -6.06
C GLN A 772 15.16 24.82 -7.28
N PHE A 773 15.87 23.69 -7.17
CA PHE A 773 15.93 22.67 -8.21
C PHE A 773 14.53 22.10 -8.53
N VAL A 774 13.76 21.70 -7.53
CA VAL A 774 12.40 21.14 -7.71
C VAL A 774 11.44 22.13 -8.38
N LYS A 775 11.51 23.42 -8.01
CA LYS A 775 10.67 24.48 -8.61
C LYS A 775 11.04 24.74 -10.08
N GLN A 776 12.32 24.66 -10.42
CA GLN A 776 12.81 24.83 -11.80
C GLN A 776 12.59 23.58 -12.67
N ALA A 777 12.50 22.40 -12.06
CA ALA A 777 12.21 21.16 -12.76
C ALA A 777 10.80 21.15 -13.35
N ASP A 778 10.64 20.51 -14.51
CA ASP A 778 9.34 20.22 -15.09
C ASP A 778 8.62 19.07 -14.36
N ASN A 779 7.36 18.83 -14.70
CA ASN A 779 6.55 17.83 -13.99
C ASN A 779 7.07 16.39 -14.19
N GLU A 780 7.66 16.07 -15.34
CA GLU A 780 8.27 14.77 -15.60
C GLU A 780 9.45 14.53 -14.65
N LYS A 781 10.34 15.51 -14.52
CA LYS A 781 11.51 15.43 -13.65
C LYS A 781 11.12 15.40 -12.17
N ARG A 782 10.06 16.12 -11.77
CA ARG A 782 9.46 16.01 -10.43
C ARG A 782 8.92 14.61 -10.16
N ALA A 783 8.21 14.01 -11.12
CA ALA A 783 7.69 12.66 -11.01
C ALA A 783 8.82 11.62 -10.89
N ARG A 784 9.90 11.76 -11.66
CA ARG A 784 11.08 10.88 -11.55
C ARG A 784 11.81 11.04 -10.22
N LEU A 785 11.95 12.26 -9.70
CA LEU A 785 12.49 12.49 -8.37
C LEU A 785 11.61 11.84 -7.29
N LEU A 786 10.29 11.92 -7.44
CA LEU A 786 9.36 11.25 -6.54
C LEU A 786 9.56 9.73 -6.58
N GLN A 787 9.58 9.12 -7.77
CA GLN A 787 9.89 7.69 -7.96
C GLN A 787 11.23 7.30 -7.35
N PHE A 788 12.25 8.14 -7.51
CA PHE A 788 13.57 7.89 -6.92
C PHE A 788 13.49 7.76 -5.40
N VAL A 789 12.72 8.62 -4.73
CA VAL A 789 12.68 8.69 -3.26
C VAL A 789 11.61 7.82 -2.62
N THR A 790 10.46 7.61 -3.28
CA THR A 790 9.31 6.88 -2.71
C THR A 790 9.06 5.54 -3.40
N GLY A 791 9.72 5.27 -4.53
CA GLY A 791 9.51 4.05 -5.31
C GLY A 791 8.24 4.08 -6.18
N THR A 792 7.52 5.19 -6.25
CA THR A 792 6.32 5.34 -7.10
C THR A 792 6.15 6.78 -7.59
N CYS A 793 5.55 6.97 -8.77
CA CYS A 793 5.23 8.30 -9.30
C CYS A 793 3.94 8.91 -8.72
N ARG A 794 3.35 8.27 -7.70
CA ARG A 794 2.01 8.58 -7.18
C ARG A 794 2.08 9.42 -5.91
N VAL A 795 1.15 10.38 -5.82
CA VAL A 795 0.83 11.11 -4.59
C VAL A 795 -0.54 10.63 -4.08
N PRO A 796 -0.73 10.41 -2.76
CA PRO A 796 -2.03 10.09 -2.16
C PRO A 796 -3.10 11.17 -2.39
N VAL A 797 -4.37 10.84 -2.18
CA VAL A 797 -5.49 11.80 -2.35
C VAL A 797 -5.31 13.03 -1.46
N GLY A 798 -4.94 12.86 -0.19
CA GLY A 798 -4.70 13.98 0.72
C GLY A 798 -3.30 14.61 0.59
N GLY A 799 -2.61 14.38 -0.52
CA GLY A 799 -1.32 15.02 -0.81
C GLY A 799 -0.14 14.42 -0.03
N PHE A 800 0.93 15.21 0.09
CA PHE A 800 2.19 14.78 0.72
C PHE A 800 2.09 14.57 2.23
N ALA A 801 1.05 15.10 2.88
CA ALA A 801 0.77 14.88 4.30
C ALA A 801 0.45 13.41 4.63
N GLU A 802 -0.17 12.71 3.68
CA GLU A 802 -0.66 11.33 3.81
C GLU A 802 0.28 10.31 3.16
N LEU A 803 1.53 10.68 2.87
CA LEU A 803 2.51 9.74 2.33
C LEU A 803 2.69 8.54 3.28
N MET A 804 2.71 7.36 2.69
CA MET A 804 2.87 6.07 3.37
C MET A 804 4.25 5.48 3.08
N GLY A 805 4.85 4.84 4.07
CA GLY A 805 6.15 4.13 3.97
C GLY A 805 5.97 2.60 4.01
N SER A 806 6.89 1.87 4.63
CA SER A 806 6.70 0.46 4.97
C SER A 806 5.99 0.26 6.33
N ASN A 807 6.13 1.23 7.24
CA ASN A 807 5.74 1.12 8.66
C ASN A 807 4.51 1.98 9.04
N GLY A 808 3.74 2.41 8.06
CA GLY A 808 2.56 3.28 8.22
C GLY A 808 2.75 4.66 7.58
N ALA A 809 2.16 5.67 8.21
CA ALA A 809 2.28 7.06 7.78
C ALA A 809 3.73 7.53 7.88
N GLN A 810 4.30 7.95 6.75
CA GLN A 810 5.71 8.29 6.63
C GLN A 810 5.88 9.41 5.60
N ARG A 811 6.13 10.62 6.10
CA ARG A 811 6.33 11.80 5.25
C ARG A 811 7.65 11.74 4.50
N PHE A 812 7.72 12.51 3.41
CA PHE A 812 8.94 12.76 2.66
C PHE A 812 10.02 13.36 3.56
N CYS A 813 11.22 12.77 3.57
CA CYS A 813 12.31 13.14 4.46
C CYS A 813 13.59 13.45 3.67
N ILE A 814 14.27 14.55 4.01
CA ILE A 814 15.64 14.82 3.53
C ILE A 814 16.61 14.75 4.69
N GLU A 815 17.61 13.87 4.60
CA GLU A 815 18.61 13.66 5.64
C GLU A 815 20.01 14.03 5.14
N LYS A 816 20.81 14.71 5.98
CA LYS A 816 22.21 14.99 5.69
C LYS A 816 23.06 13.74 5.95
N VAL A 817 23.55 13.11 4.87
CA VAL A 817 24.39 11.91 4.94
C VAL A 817 25.57 12.03 3.97
N GLY A 818 26.74 11.52 4.36
CA GLY A 818 27.87 11.34 3.44
C GLY A 818 28.76 12.55 3.20
N LYS A 819 29.57 12.46 2.14
CA LYS A 819 30.56 13.46 1.70
C LYS A 819 30.12 14.13 0.40
N GLU A 820 30.63 15.32 0.13
CA GLU A 820 30.32 16.10 -1.09
C GLU A 820 30.63 15.39 -2.42
N THR A 821 31.47 14.36 -2.41
CA THR A 821 31.78 13.55 -3.59
C THR A 821 30.73 12.48 -3.88
N TRP A 822 29.92 12.13 -2.88
CA TRP A 822 28.92 11.07 -2.97
C TRP A 822 27.72 11.52 -3.79
N LEU A 823 27.08 10.56 -4.45
CA LEU A 823 25.77 10.75 -5.07
C LEU A 823 24.68 10.75 -4.00
N PRO A 824 23.54 11.42 -4.22
CA PRO A 824 22.41 11.29 -3.34
C PRO A 824 21.84 9.87 -3.42
N ARG A 825 21.29 9.37 -2.32
CA ARG A 825 20.71 8.03 -2.23
C ARG A 825 19.28 8.10 -1.71
N SER A 826 18.50 7.08 -1.99
CA SER A 826 17.13 6.99 -1.50
C SER A 826 16.88 5.70 -0.73
N HIS A 827 15.97 5.81 0.23
CA HIS A 827 15.36 4.70 0.95
C HIS A 827 13.85 4.80 0.78
N THR A 828 13.32 4.05 -0.18
CA THR A 828 11.92 4.16 -0.63
C THR A 828 10.92 3.80 0.47
N CYS A 829 11.26 2.84 1.32
CA CYS A 829 10.44 2.42 2.47
C CYS A 829 10.20 3.55 3.48
N PHE A 830 11.12 4.49 3.57
CA PHE A 830 11.07 5.61 4.51
C PHE A 830 10.75 6.94 3.83
N ASN A 831 10.48 6.94 2.52
CA ASN A 831 10.35 8.14 1.70
C ASN A 831 11.51 9.13 1.94
N ARG A 832 12.73 8.60 2.08
CA ARG A 832 13.90 9.37 2.53
C ARG A 832 14.94 9.54 1.44
N LEU A 833 15.35 10.78 1.24
CA LEU A 833 16.48 11.20 0.41
C LEU A 833 17.69 11.53 1.30
N ASP A 834 18.75 10.76 1.16
CA ASP A 834 20.07 11.06 1.70
C ASP A 834 20.74 12.07 0.77
N LEU A 835 20.84 13.32 1.23
CA LEU A 835 21.37 14.44 0.46
C LEU A 835 22.73 14.91 1.03
N PRO A 836 23.84 14.63 0.32
CA PRO A 836 25.16 15.07 0.76
C PRO A 836 25.27 16.60 0.90
N PRO A 837 26.16 17.09 1.77
CA PRO A 837 26.35 18.52 1.98
C PRO A 837 27.19 19.17 0.87
N TYR A 838 26.64 19.21 -0.34
CA TYR A 838 27.28 19.81 -1.52
C TYR A 838 27.69 21.27 -1.28
N LYS A 839 28.71 21.73 -2.00
CA LYS A 839 29.31 23.06 -1.84
C LYS A 839 28.67 24.14 -2.70
N SER A 840 27.97 23.77 -3.78
CA SER A 840 27.31 24.70 -4.70
C SER A 840 25.97 24.15 -5.20
N TYR A 841 25.14 25.07 -5.71
CA TYR A 841 23.88 24.72 -6.40
C TYR A 841 24.16 23.82 -7.61
N ASP A 842 25.13 24.18 -8.45
CA ASP A 842 25.45 23.45 -9.68
C ASP A 842 25.87 22.01 -9.40
N GLN A 843 26.68 21.79 -8.34
CA GLN A 843 27.06 20.45 -7.91
C GLN A 843 25.84 19.62 -7.47
N LEU A 844 24.89 20.23 -6.74
CA LEU A 844 23.66 19.58 -6.32
C LEU A 844 22.78 19.22 -7.53
N VAL A 845 22.65 20.12 -8.51
CA VAL A 845 21.87 19.90 -9.73
C VAL A 845 22.47 18.76 -10.55
N GLU A 846 23.79 18.77 -10.78
CA GLU A 846 24.50 17.71 -11.51
C GLU A 846 24.29 16.35 -10.84
N LYS A 847 24.53 16.25 -9.53
CA LYS A 847 24.45 15.00 -8.78
C LYS A 847 23.02 14.46 -8.64
N LEU A 848 22.03 15.34 -8.46
CA LEU A 848 20.62 14.93 -8.45
C LEU A 848 20.16 14.47 -9.83
N ASN A 849 20.50 15.17 -10.91
CA ASN A 849 20.15 14.74 -12.27
C ASN A 849 20.69 13.36 -12.56
N TYR A 850 21.99 13.17 -12.29
CA TYR A 850 22.64 11.89 -12.47
C TYR A 850 21.95 10.78 -11.67
N ALA A 851 21.68 11.01 -10.38
CA ALA A 851 21.02 10.01 -9.54
C ALA A 851 19.55 9.73 -9.89
N ILE A 852 18.85 10.66 -10.52
CA ILE A 852 17.45 10.46 -10.96
C ILE A 852 17.41 9.66 -12.28
N GLU A 853 18.36 9.92 -13.18
CA GLU A 853 18.41 9.37 -14.54
C GLU A 853 19.16 8.01 -14.59
N GLU A 854 20.30 7.88 -13.92
CA GLU A 854 21.16 6.70 -13.94
C GLU A 854 20.90 5.82 -12.71
N THR A 855 19.80 5.07 -12.72
CA THR A 855 19.38 4.27 -11.54
C THR A 855 19.46 2.77 -11.70
N GLU A 856 19.93 2.29 -12.84
CA GLU A 856 20.34 0.90 -12.98
C GLU A 856 21.68 0.69 -12.26
N GLY A 857 21.62 0.13 -11.04
CA GLY A 857 22.75 -0.67 -10.55
C GLY A 857 23.82 0.00 -9.67
N PHE A 858 23.55 1.11 -8.97
CA PHE A 858 24.55 1.66 -8.03
C PHE A 858 24.45 1.03 -6.63
N ALA A 859 24.84 -0.25 -6.58
CA ALA A 859 25.56 -0.83 -5.45
C ALA A 859 27.02 -1.03 -5.90
N GLN A 860 27.72 0.08 -6.16
CA GLN A 860 29.17 0.12 -6.19
C GLN A 860 29.59 1.27 -5.28
N GLU A 861 29.76 0.94 -4.00
CA GLU A 861 30.89 1.45 -3.24
C GLU A 861 32.06 0.48 -3.46
#